data_AF-A0A1Q3E4K5-F1
#
_entry.id   AF-A0A1Q3E4K5-F1
#
_cell.length_a   1.000
_cell.length_b   1.000
_cell.length_c   1.000
_cell.angle_alpha   90.00
_cell.angle_beta   90.00
_cell.angle_gamma   90.00
#
_symmetry.space_group_name_H-M   'P 1'
#
loop_
_entity.id
_entity.type
_entity.pdbx_description
1 polymer ?
#
loop_
_entity_poly.entity_id
_entity_poly.type
_entity_poly.pdbx_seq_one_letter_code
_entity_poly.pdbx_strand_id
1 'polypeptide(L)'
;MNESLISPFNFSHPTAVQTSLYALGSFARFDPSGRFVGVGRFDGLATIWDLETKAAVRWLDGHVKAVTSLDWSRHSRYVLTSSKDWNVIVWDLASLRSIREIALLNTGEVYLVDLRPNHRSRTELYEPDGDEDGTEGQSSRRYAMTVARFDPSGKYVFVGTSGGYILVFNTRTKAMIARHRIAGGAGTIKGMDFAKNGRRLVTNSSDRTLRQFIVPHYPRSSETGGEIFIEQELEPTHRFNDPINKTAWHAVSYSPDGEWLAGGAADAANHKIYIWDISNDGQFASTLDGGREPLAHLHWHPSKASIASTTNQGNILIWHSPNAERWGAFAGGFEEVDENVEYEEREDEFDIEDEAEILRRKKEAEQDDVDIDTIDGETTDARGHPALNGVHASNGSGGHGIGIGGNFDEDMKWADEDADDDLGVWKMKILMDDDDITPKQFSKDRKLVNLFSRGDRVAIGASGGKDSTVLAYVLKTLNERYDYGLHLFLLSIDEGITGYRDDSLETVKRNQQQYDMPLKILSYDELYGWTMDRIVSQIGKKNNCTFCGVFRRQALDRGAAMLNVDHIVTGHNADDIAETVLMNIMRGDIARLGRCTSIVTQGEDTIKRSKPFKYAYEKEIVMYAYFKKLDYFSTECIYSPDAYRGHARTFLKDLEAARPSAIIDIIHSGEAFEVREEIKATQKVQRTCKRCGYMSSNDLCKACTLLEGLERGMASSGITDRARKKLDAEGPSPENLRTIPFYQPPFCWSLCDKKPMRMAGLVIRF
;
A
#
# COMPACT_ATOMS: atom_id res chain seq x y z
N MET A 1 -15.65 11.71 1.43
CA MET A 1 -16.59 12.74 1.89
C MET A 1 -17.54 12.21 2.97
N ASN A 2 -17.87 10.93 3.00
CA ASN A 2 -18.83 10.41 3.99
C ASN A 2 -18.24 10.26 5.41
N GLU A 3 -16.93 10.06 5.56
CA GLU A 3 -16.28 9.96 6.88
C GLU A 3 -16.41 11.24 7.72
N SER A 4 -16.42 12.43 7.09
CA SER A 4 -16.59 13.70 7.81
C SER A 4 -18.02 13.92 8.33
N LEU A 5 -19.02 13.27 7.72
CA LEU A 5 -20.40 13.31 8.22
C LEU A 5 -20.57 12.54 9.53
N ILE A 6 -19.75 11.50 9.73
CA ILE A 6 -19.75 10.66 10.93
C ILE A 6 -18.96 11.32 12.08
N SER A 7 -18.02 12.22 11.76
CA SER A 7 -17.13 12.87 12.74
C SER A 7 -16.99 14.38 12.47
N PRO A 8 -18.02 15.19 12.80
CA PRO A 8 -18.07 16.62 12.48
C PRO A 8 -17.16 17.50 13.36
N PHE A 9 -16.53 16.94 14.40
CA PHE A 9 -15.76 17.70 15.41
C PHE A 9 -14.23 17.55 15.28
N ASN A 10 -13.72 16.99 14.19
CA ASN A 10 -12.27 16.88 13.99
C ASN A 10 -11.63 18.25 13.69
N PHE A 11 -10.35 18.40 14.04
CA PHE A 11 -9.58 19.58 13.69
C PHE A 11 -9.60 19.82 12.18
N SER A 12 -9.79 21.08 11.79
CA SER A 12 -9.87 21.52 10.38
C SER A 12 -8.50 21.60 9.69
N HIS A 13 -7.39 21.43 10.43
CA HIS A 13 -6.03 21.39 9.89
C HIS A 13 -5.21 20.19 10.41
N PRO A 14 -4.21 19.70 9.65
CA PRO A 14 -3.36 18.58 10.07
C PRO A 14 -2.49 18.93 11.28
N THR A 15 -2.23 17.94 12.15
CA THR A 15 -1.42 18.13 13.36
C THR A 15 -0.27 17.13 13.49
N ALA A 16 -0.35 15.96 12.85
CA ALA A 16 0.64 14.90 12.98
C ALA A 16 0.97 14.22 11.64
N VAL A 17 2.13 13.56 11.56
CA VAL A 17 2.51 12.71 10.43
C VAL A 17 1.79 11.37 10.55
N GLN A 18 0.98 11.00 9.56
CA GLN A 18 0.30 9.71 9.49
C GLN A 18 1.21 8.61 8.93
N THR A 19 1.97 8.96 7.91
CA THR A 19 2.68 8.00 7.07
C THR A 19 3.81 8.68 6.32
N SER A 20 4.87 7.93 6.08
CA SER A 20 5.98 8.33 5.21
C SER A 20 6.03 7.40 4.00
N LEU A 21 6.08 7.96 2.81
CA LEU A 21 6.28 7.23 1.55
C LEU A 21 7.74 7.40 1.12
N TYR A 22 8.45 6.28 0.99
CA TYR A 22 9.84 6.25 0.49
C TYR A 22 9.85 6.34 -1.04
N ALA A 23 9.57 7.53 -1.57
CA ALA A 23 9.34 7.73 -2.99
C ALA A 23 10.55 8.23 -3.79
N LEU A 24 11.64 8.61 -3.11
CA LEU A 24 12.81 9.30 -3.70
C LEU A 24 12.44 10.60 -4.45
N GLY A 25 11.41 11.29 -3.94
CA GLY A 25 10.76 12.43 -4.58
C GLY A 25 11.34 13.79 -4.21
N SER A 26 11.62 14.64 -5.20
CA SER A 26 11.90 16.07 -5.01
C SER A 26 10.61 16.88 -4.78
N PHE A 27 9.53 16.46 -5.43
CA PHE A 27 8.26 17.17 -5.53
C PHE A 27 7.11 16.18 -5.41
N ALA A 28 6.05 16.57 -4.69
CA ALA A 28 4.84 15.77 -4.55
C ALA A 28 3.60 16.68 -4.65
N ARG A 29 2.58 16.20 -5.34
CA ARG A 29 1.31 16.90 -5.55
C ARG A 29 0.15 15.90 -5.58
N PHE A 30 -0.90 16.20 -4.82
CA PHE A 30 -2.15 15.42 -4.87
C PHE A 30 -2.83 15.60 -6.23
N ASP A 31 -3.49 14.56 -6.68
CA ASP A 31 -4.42 14.66 -7.80
C ASP A 31 -5.70 15.41 -7.37
N PRO A 32 -6.50 15.95 -8.31
CA PRO A 32 -7.76 16.64 -7.99
C PRO A 32 -8.76 15.82 -7.17
N SER A 33 -8.80 14.49 -7.32
CA SER A 33 -9.66 13.63 -6.48
C SER A 33 -9.14 13.48 -5.05
N GLY A 34 -7.83 13.70 -4.83
CA GLY A 34 -7.14 13.55 -3.56
C GLY A 34 -6.72 12.12 -3.22
N ARG A 35 -7.04 11.13 -4.05
CA ARG A 35 -6.70 9.73 -3.81
C ARG A 35 -5.22 9.43 -4.09
N PHE A 36 -4.67 10.06 -5.12
CA PHE A 36 -3.34 9.77 -5.64
C PHE A 36 -2.37 10.92 -5.36
N VAL A 37 -1.09 10.57 -5.24
CA VAL A 37 0.02 11.52 -5.14
C VAL A 37 0.98 11.30 -6.30
N GLY A 38 1.16 12.34 -7.09
CA GLY A 38 2.14 12.37 -8.17
C GLY A 38 3.46 12.85 -7.61
N VAL A 39 4.51 12.06 -7.82
CA VAL A 39 5.85 12.30 -7.28
C VAL A 39 6.85 12.44 -8.41
N GLY A 40 7.53 13.58 -8.47
CA GLY A 40 8.71 13.76 -9.32
C GLY A 40 9.97 13.35 -8.57
N ARG A 41 10.80 12.46 -9.14
CA ARG A 41 11.99 11.91 -8.47
C ARG A 41 13.29 12.57 -8.93
N PHE A 42 14.33 12.39 -8.12
CA PHE A 42 15.67 12.90 -8.41
C PHE A 42 16.36 12.18 -9.59
N ASP A 43 15.97 10.95 -9.90
CA ASP A 43 16.51 10.12 -10.99
C ASP A 43 15.85 10.38 -12.35
N GLY A 44 14.83 11.24 -12.41
CA GLY A 44 14.07 11.54 -13.63
C GLY A 44 12.81 10.72 -13.82
N LEU A 45 12.54 9.74 -12.95
CA LEU A 45 11.26 9.07 -12.94
C LEU A 45 10.17 9.97 -12.34
N ALA A 46 8.95 9.85 -12.81
CA ALA A 46 7.77 10.27 -12.06
C ALA A 46 6.97 9.04 -11.63
N THR A 47 6.52 9.00 -10.38
CA THR A 47 5.77 7.87 -9.84
C THR A 47 4.43 8.33 -9.28
N ILE A 48 3.37 7.57 -9.55
CA ILE A 48 2.06 7.83 -8.99
C ILE A 48 1.83 6.86 -7.84
N TRP A 49 1.56 7.40 -6.66
CA TRP A 49 1.28 6.66 -5.45
C TRP A 49 -0.20 6.72 -5.12
N ASP A 50 -0.74 5.60 -4.68
CA ASP A 50 -2.08 5.55 -4.08
C ASP A 50 -1.94 5.64 -2.56
N LEU A 51 -2.67 6.57 -1.95
CA LEU A 51 -2.61 6.82 -0.50
C LEU A 51 -3.28 5.74 0.31
N GLU A 52 -4.27 5.06 -0.26
CA GLU A 52 -5.04 4.02 0.41
C GLU A 52 -4.19 2.75 0.56
N THR A 53 -3.59 2.29 -0.54
CA THR A 53 -2.68 1.14 -0.54
C THR A 53 -1.25 1.47 -0.10
N LYS A 54 -0.89 2.76 -0.05
CA LYS A 54 0.46 3.27 0.23
C LYS A 54 1.53 2.69 -0.70
N ALA A 55 1.15 2.40 -1.94
CA ALA A 55 2.01 1.79 -2.94
C ALA A 55 2.09 2.65 -4.21
N ALA A 56 3.22 2.55 -4.92
CA ALA A 56 3.35 3.11 -6.25
C ALA A 56 2.53 2.27 -7.25
N VAL A 57 1.57 2.90 -7.92
CA VAL A 57 0.66 2.26 -8.89
C VAL A 57 1.18 2.43 -10.33
N ARG A 58 1.89 3.54 -10.61
CA ARG A 58 2.44 3.85 -11.94
C ARG A 58 3.86 4.40 -11.87
N TRP A 59 4.65 4.04 -12.88
CA TRP A 59 5.97 4.56 -13.14
C TRP A 59 6.00 5.20 -14.53
N LEU A 60 6.37 6.46 -14.58
CA LEU A 60 6.45 7.30 -15.76
C LEU A 60 7.93 7.54 -16.04
N ASP A 61 8.47 6.75 -16.97
CA ASP A 61 9.89 6.76 -17.33
C ASP A 61 10.11 7.49 -18.65
N GLY A 62 10.85 8.59 -18.62
CA GLY A 62 11.12 9.41 -19.81
C GLY A 62 12.10 10.55 -19.61
N HIS A 63 12.19 11.14 -18.42
CA HIS A 63 13.19 12.18 -18.16
C HIS A 63 14.55 11.60 -17.79
N VAL A 64 15.61 12.27 -18.24
CA VAL A 64 17.01 11.87 -17.99
C VAL A 64 17.58 12.52 -16.73
N LYS A 65 16.96 13.61 -16.29
CA LYS A 65 17.35 14.36 -15.08
C LYS A 65 16.17 14.51 -14.13
N ALA A 66 16.47 14.92 -12.89
CA ALA A 66 15.49 15.16 -11.84
C ALA A 66 14.27 15.97 -12.31
N VAL A 67 13.09 15.41 -12.03
CA VAL A 67 11.81 16.08 -12.27
C VAL A 67 11.69 17.26 -11.31
N THR A 68 11.34 18.44 -11.83
CA THR A 68 11.28 19.71 -11.09
C THR A 68 9.87 20.16 -10.76
N SER A 69 8.90 19.81 -11.60
CA SER A 69 7.48 20.06 -11.30
C SER A 69 6.61 18.96 -11.88
N LEU A 70 5.45 18.78 -11.26
CA LEU A 70 4.41 17.85 -11.67
C LEU A 70 3.05 18.52 -11.48
N ASP A 71 2.16 18.37 -12.46
CA ASP A 71 0.75 18.80 -12.36
C ASP A 71 -0.20 17.78 -12.99
N TRP A 72 -1.47 17.87 -12.63
CA TRP A 72 -2.51 16.91 -12.99
C TRP A 72 -3.59 17.54 -13.89
N SER A 73 -4.21 16.77 -14.78
CA SER A 73 -5.45 17.19 -15.45
C SER A 73 -6.63 17.21 -14.48
N ARG A 74 -7.71 17.94 -14.82
CA ARG A 74 -8.90 18.13 -13.94
C ARG A 74 -9.50 16.80 -13.46
N HIS A 75 -9.53 15.78 -14.33
CA HIS A 75 -10.08 14.45 -14.03
C HIS A 75 -9.00 13.42 -13.67
N SER A 76 -7.77 13.87 -13.38
CA SER A 76 -6.63 13.03 -13.00
C SER A 76 -6.14 12.04 -14.06
N ARG A 77 -6.52 12.20 -15.34
CA ARG A 77 -6.13 11.29 -16.44
C ARG A 77 -4.75 11.57 -16.99
N TYR A 78 -4.42 12.84 -17.18
CA TYR A 78 -3.10 13.22 -17.66
C TYR A 78 -2.24 13.76 -16.53
N VAL A 79 -0.94 13.51 -16.64
CA VAL A 79 0.08 14.07 -15.75
C VAL A 79 1.09 14.82 -16.60
N LEU A 80 1.38 16.06 -16.21
CA LEU A 80 2.41 16.87 -16.81
C LEU A 80 3.65 16.83 -15.93
N THR A 81 4.81 16.50 -16.51
CA THR A 81 6.09 16.55 -15.79
C THR A 81 7.06 17.47 -16.51
N SER A 82 7.83 18.25 -15.75
CA SER A 82 8.94 19.04 -16.26
C SER A 82 10.25 18.63 -15.58
N SER A 83 11.37 18.71 -16.29
CA SER A 83 12.67 18.31 -15.77
C SER A 83 13.79 19.28 -16.15
N LYS A 84 14.91 19.16 -15.43
CA LYS A 84 16.20 19.82 -15.72
C LYS A 84 16.84 19.37 -17.04
N ASP A 85 16.27 18.38 -17.72
CA ASP A 85 16.64 17.98 -19.08
C ASP A 85 16.02 18.88 -20.17
N TRP A 86 15.28 19.92 -19.77
CA TRP A 86 14.57 20.88 -20.63
C TRP A 86 13.35 20.31 -21.35
N ASN A 87 12.97 19.08 -21.03
CA ASN A 87 11.77 18.47 -21.56
C ASN A 87 10.59 18.67 -20.61
N VAL A 88 9.42 18.80 -21.23
CA VAL A 88 8.11 18.71 -20.59
C VAL A 88 7.37 17.56 -21.24
N ILE A 89 6.93 16.58 -20.45
CA ILE A 89 6.26 15.38 -20.95
C ILE A 89 4.82 15.36 -20.44
N VAL A 90 3.88 15.10 -21.35
CA VAL A 90 2.47 14.81 -21.03
C VAL A 90 2.26 13.31 -21.07
N TRP A 91 1.88 12.76 -19.92
CA TRP A 91 1.61 11.34 -19.72
C TRP A 91 0.12 11.08 -19.73
N ASP A 92 -0.31 10.02 -20.40
CA ASP A 92 -1.68 9.51 -20.28
C ASP A 92 -1.72 8.27 -19.41
N LEU A 93 -2.41 8.39 -18.28
CA LEU A 93 -2.52 7.32 -17.30
C LEU A 93 -3.49 6.21 -17.73
N ALA A 94 -4.30 6.44 -18.77
CA ALA A 94 -5.14 5.40 -19.36
C ALA A 94 -4.31 4.44 -20.23
N SER A 95 -3.41 4.98 -21.06
CA SER A 95 -2.59 4.20 -22.01
C SER A 95 -1.18 3.89 -21.53
N LEU A 96 -0.73 4.52 -20.43
CA LEU A 96 0.62 4.42 -19.85
C LEU A 96 1.75 4.80 -20.80
N ARG A 97 1.47 5.73 -21.71
CA ARG A 97 2.45 6.23 -22.68
C ARG A 97 2.63 7.74 -22.52
N SER A 98 3.82 8.20 -22.85
CA SER A 98 4.03 9.62 -23.15
C SER A 98 3.31 9.94 -24.45
N ILE A 99 2.39 10.90 -24.41
CA ILE A 99 1.67 11.34 -25.61
C ILE A 99 2.47 12.46 -26.31
N ARG A 100 3.11 13.32 -25.54
CA ARG A 100 3.89 14.44 -26.08
C ARG A 100 5.13 14.71 -25.25
N GLU A 101 6.22 14.98 -25.96
CA GLU A 101 7.45 15.52 -25.41
C GLU A 101 7.66 16.91 -26.02
N ILE A 102 7.83 17.92 -25.17
CA ILE A 102 8.03 19.30 -25.55
C ILE A 102 9.40 19.72 -25.03
N ALA A 103 10.34 19.95 -25.93
CA ALA A 103 11.63 20.53 -25.58
C ALA A 103 11.52 22.06 -25.47
N LEU A 104 12.03 22.60 -24.36
CA LEU A 104 12.20 24.04 -24.13
C LEU A 104 13.59 24.45 -24.62
N LEU A 105 13.65 25.58 -25.34
CA LEU A 105 14.90 26.11 -25.90
C LEU A 105 15.66 27.00 -24.90
N ASN A 106 14.92 27.71 -24.05
CA ASN A 106 15.44 28.65 -23.05
C ASN A 106 14.71 28.51 -21.70
N THR A 107 15.34 29.03 -20.64
CA THR A 107 14.75 29.16 -19.31
C THR A 107 14.21 30.58 -19.11
N GLY A 108 13.03 30.72 -18.49
CA GLY A 108 12.43 32.04 -18.18
C GLY A 108 11.35 32.50 -19.15
N GLU A 109 10.96 31.64 -20.09
CA GLU A 109 9.82 31.79 -20.99
C GLU A 109 8.62 30.99 -20.45
N VAL A 110 7.40 31.46 -20.69
CA VAL A 110 6.16 30.77 -20.30
C VAL A 110 5.41 30.40 -21.58
N TYR A 111 5.02 29.14 -21.69
CA TYR A 111 4.25 28.65 -22.82
C TYR A 111 2.88 28.21 -22.35
N LEU A 112 1.84 28.68 -23.04
CA LEU A 112 0.50 28.12 -22.94
C LEU A 112 0.35 27.03 -24.01
N VAL A 113 0.04 25.81 -23.57
CA VAL A 113 -0.20 24.66 -24.45
C VAL A 113 -1.67 24.31 -24.39
N ASP A 114 -2.34 24.46 -25.52
CA ASP A 114 -3.73 24.04 -25.70
C ASP A 114 -3.76 22.68 -26.41
N LEU A 115 -4.45 21.71 -25.81
CA LEU A 115 -4.57 20.34 -26.32
C LEU A 115 -5.89 20.09 -27.07
N ARG A 116 -6.83 21.06 -27.06
CA ARG A 116 -8.18 20.87 -27.59
C ARG A 116 -8.12 20.48 -29.04
N PRO A 117 -8.89 19.48 -29.51
CA PRO A 117 -8.83 19.00 -30.88
C PRO A 117 -8.85 20.12 -31.94
N ASN A 118 -9.65 21.16 -31.71
CA ASN A 118 -9.84 22.29 -32.63
C ASN A 118 -8.87 23.47 -32.42
N HIS A 119 -8.21 23.57 -31.27
CA HIS A 119 -7.40 24.74 -30.88
C HIS A 119 -5.95 24.41 -30.52
N ARG A 120 -5.49 23.19 -30.89
CA ARG A 120 -4.13 22.70 -30.63
C ARG A 120 -3.08 23.74 -30.99
N SER A 121 -2.47 24.33 -29.98
CA SER A 121 -1.48 25.39 -30.18
C SER A 121 -0.49 25.45 -29.01
N ARG A 122 0.75 25.82 -29.33
CA ARG A 122 1.78 26.20 -28.36
C ARG A 122 2.02 27.69 -28.57
N THR A 123 1.68 28.50 -27.58
CA THR A 123 1.85 29.96 -27.65
C THR A 123 2.75 30.42 -26.53
N GLU A 124 3.81 31.14 -26.87
CA GLU A 124 4.63 31.83 -25.87
C GLU A 124 3.83 33.02 -25.32
N LEU A 125 3.73 33.10 -23.99
CA LEU A 125 3.19 34.26 -23.30
C LEU A 125 4.36 35.20 -23.03
N TYR A 126 4.29 36.41 -23.56
CA TYR A 126 5.34 37.41 -23.38
C TYR A 126 4.72 38.76 -23.01
N GLU A 127 5.49 39.56 -22.29
CA GLU A 127 5.16 40.97 -22.03
C GLU A 127 5.33 41.74 -23.34
N PRO A 128 4.28 42.41 -23.87
CA PRO A 128 4.42 43.25 -25.05
C PRO A 128 5.42 44.38 -24.76
N ASP A 129 6.30 44.67 -25.73
CA ASP A 129 7.21 45.81 -25.61
C ASP A 129 6.38 47.09 -25.58
N GLY A 130 6.63 47.95 -24.58
CA GLY A 130 5.99 49.27 -24.55
C GLY A 130 6.49 50.12 -25.71
N ASP A 131 5.59 50.84 -26.38
CA ASP A 131 5.94 51.76 -27.46
C ASP A 131 7.09 52.69 -27.01
N GLU A 132 8.21 52.60 -27.72
CA GLU A 132 9.41 53.40 -27.47
C GLU A 132 9.13 54.88 -27.78
N ASP A 133 8.81 55.69 -26.76
CA ASP A 133 9.01 57.13 -26.83
C ASP A 133 10.52 57.44 -26.78
N GLY A 134 11.18 57.29 -27.93
CA GLY A 134 12.27 58.14 -28.46
C GLY A 134 13.45 58.52 -27.55
N THR A 135 13.73 57.82 -26.46
CA THR A 135 14.90 58.10 -25.59
C THR A 135 15.88 56.93 -25.61
N GLU A 136 16.85 57.03 -26.52
CA GLU A 136 18.02 56.14 -26.59
C GLU A 136 18.69 56.04 -25.21
N GLY A 137 18.63 54.86 -24.57
CA GLY A 137 19.51 54.57 -23.42
C GLY A 137 19.06 53.55 -22.38
N GLN A 138 17.78 53.12 -22.32
CA GLN A 138 17.36 52.07 -21.39
C GLN A 138 16.58 50.99 -22.13
N SER A 139 17.29 49.98 -22.64
CA SER A 139 16.68 48.70 -23.02
C SER A 139 15.83 48.22 -21.83
N SER A 140 14.51 48.14 -22.03
CA SER A 140 13.58 47.57 -21.06
C SER A 140 14.04 46.14 -20.78
N ARG A 141 14.69 45.92 -19.62
CA ARG A 141 15.10 44.58 -19.21
C ARG A 141 13.84 43.79 -18.88
N ARG A 142 13.36 42.99 -19.83
CA ARG A 142 12.31 42.00 -19.58
C ARG A 142 12.74 41.11 -18.41
N TYR A 143 11.90 41.04 -17.38
CA TYR A 143 12.17 40.18 -16.23
C TYR A 143 11.88 38.73 -16.61
N ALA A 144 12.76 37.81 -16.21
CA ALA A 144 12.52 36.38 -16.39
C ALA A 144 11.25 35.96 -15.64
N MET A 145 10.38 35.19 -16.29
CA MET A 145 9.20 34.61 -15.67
C MET A 145 9.61 33.37 -14.86
N THR A 146 9.23 33.32 -13.59
CA THR A 146 9.76 32.34 -12.63
C THR A 146 8.74 31.31 -12.18
N VAL A 147 7.45 31.67 -12.15
CA VAL A 147 6.36 30.77 -11.75
C VAL A 147 5.10 31.14 -12.51
N ALA A 148 4.32 30.13 -12.92
CA ALA A 148 3.03 30.33 -13.56
C ALA A 148 1.98 29.43 -12.90
N ARG A 149 0.77 29.95 -12.70
CA ARG A 149 -0.39 29.22 -12.18
C ARG A 149 -1.67 29.67 -12.88
N PHE A 150 -2.53 28.72 -13.19
CA PHE A 150 -3.91 29.03 -13.56
C PHE A 150 -4.67 29.49 -12.33
N ASP A 151 -5.62 30.39 -12.54
CA ASP A 151 -6.65 30.64 -11.54
C ASP A 151 -7.57 29.40 -11.43
N PRO A 152 -8.30 29.19 -10.31
CA PRO A 152 -9.16 28.03 -10.14
C PRO A 152 -10.27 27.86 -11.19
N SER A 153 -10.73 28.95 -11.83
CA SER A 153 -11.66 28.87 -12.96
C SER A 153 -10.97 28.42 -14.26
N GLY A 154 -9.70 28.77 -14.45
CA GLY A 154 -8.94 28.53 -15.67
C GLY A 154 -9.12 29.61 -16.74
N LYS A 155 -9.74 30.74 -16.38
CA LYS A 155 -9.94 31.90 -17.25
C LYS A 155 -8.64 32.69 -17.45
N TYR A 156 -7.79 32.72 -16.44
CA TYR A 156 -6.57 33.52 -16.41
C TYR A 156 -5.34 32.70 -16.00
N VAL A 157 -4.18 33.09 -16.54
CA VAL A 157 -2.87 32.59 -16.12
C VAL A 157 -2.13 33.72 -15.42
N PHE A 158 -1.73 33.48 -14.19
CA PHE A 158 -0.92 34.38 -13.39
C PHE A 158 0.54 33.95 -13.46
N VAL A 159 1.42 34.88 -13.81
CA VAL A 159 2.85 34.65 -13.97
C VAL A 159 3.63 35.59 -13.07
N GLY A 160 4.44 35.03 -12.18
CA GLY A 160 5.37 35.78 -11.35
C GLY A 160 6.69 36.01 -12.07
N THR A 161 7.29 37.18 -11.88
CA THR A 161 8.58 37.52 -12.48
C THR A 161 9.71 37.63 -11.46
N SER A 162 10.95 37.62 -11.94
CA SER A 162 12.13 37.86 -11.12
C SER A 162 12.20 39.27 -10.54
N GLY A 163 11.48 40.23 -11.14
CA GLY A 163 11.37 41.62 -10.73
C GLY A 163 10.25 41.93 -9.73
N GLY A 164 9.51 40.92 -9.26
CA GLY A 164 8.44 41.13 -8.27
C GLY A 164 7.10 41.58 -8.86
N TYR A 165 6.90 41.39 -10.16
CA TYR A 165 5.63 41.65 -10.86
C TYR A 165 4.83 40.37 -11.01
N ILE A 166 3.50 40.50 -10.97
CA ILE A 166 2.54 39.46 -11.35
C ILE A 166 1.88 39.89 -12.67
N LEU A 167 2.16 39.16 -13.74
CA LEU A 167 1.53 39.34 -15.04
C LEU A 167 0.30 38.44 -15.13
N VAL A 168 -0.78 38.94 -15.70
CA VAL A 168 -2.03 38.19 -15.88
C VAL A 168 -2.34 38.11 -17.36
N PHE A 169 -2.56 36.89 -17.85
CA PHE A 169 -2.90 36.59 -19.24
C PHE A 169 -4.28 35.93 -19.30
N ASN A 170 -5.05 36.24 -20.34
CA ASN A 170 -6.30 35.54 -20.63
C ASN A 170 -6.00 34.22 -21.37
N THR A 171 -6.60 33.12 -20.95
CA THR A 171 -6.33 31.79 -21.54
C THR A 171 -6.86 31.63 -22.96
N ARG A 172 -7.98 32.27 -23.29
CA ARG A 172 -8.59 32.22 -24.62
C ARG A 172 -7.87 33.13 -25.61
N THR A 173 -7.68 34.40 -25.26
CA THR A 173 -7.10 35.40 -26.17
C THR A 173 -5.57 35.37 -26.16
N LYS A 174 -4.96 34.80 -25.12
CA LYS A 174 -3.50 34.71 -24.91
C LYS A 174 -2.80 36.06 -24.76
N ALA A 175 -3.59 37.14 -24.66
CA ALA A 175 -3.10 38.49 -24.45
C ALA A 175 -2.88 38.76 -22.96
N MET A 176 -1.89 39.61 -22.67
CA MET A 176 -1.70 40.15 -21.32
C MET A 176 -2.82 41.14 -21.02
N ILE A 177 -3.49 40.96 -19.88
CA ILE A 177 -4.62 41.80 -19.45
C ILE A 177 -4.27 42.69 -18.25
N ALA A 178 -3.30 42.29 -17.44
CA ALA A 178 -2.86 43.07 -16.29
C ALA A 178 -1.39 42.84 -15.93
N ARG A 179 -0.81 43.87 -15.35
CA ARG A 179 0.52 43.91 -14.76
C ARG A 179 0.41 44.47 -13.36
N HIS A 180 0.70 43.62 -12.38
CA HIS A 180 0.62 43.99 -10.98
C HIS A 180 1.99 44.11 -10.35
N ARG A 181 2.28 45.27 -9.77
CA ARG A 181 3.46 45.48 -8.94
C ARG A 181 3.11 45.19 -7.49
N ILE A 182 3.89 44.38 -6.78
CA ILE A 182 3.63 44.10 -5.37
C ILE A 182 4.14 45.25 -4.50
N ALA A 183 3.25 45.80 -3.67
CA ALA A 183 3.57 46.89 -2.75
C ALA A 183 4.63 46.51 -1.71
N GLY A 184 5.57 47.42 -1.47
CA GLY A 184 6.68 47.21 -0.52
C GLY A 184 7.89 46.45 -1.08
N GLY A 185 8.02 46.35 -2.40
CA GLY A 185 9.25 45.90 -3.07
C GLY A 185 9.51 44.41 -2.94
N ALA A 186 8.55 43.58 -3.37
CA ALA A 186 8.78 42.14 -3.46
C ALA A 186 9.95 41.85 -4.42
N GLY A 187 10.86 40.98 -3.99
CA GLY A 187 11.92 40.47 -4.86
C GLY A 187 11.38 39.42 -5.83
N THR A 188 12.23 38.47 -6.22
CA THR A 188 11.84 37.37 -7.12
C THR A 188 10.69 36.55 -6.54
N ILE A 189 9.63 36.37 -7.31
CA ILE A 189 8.50 35.52 -6.95
C ILE A 189 8.91 34.06 -7.16
N LYS A 190 8.93 33.27 -6.08
CA LYS A 190 9.36 31.86 -6.08
C LYS A 190 8.21 30.88 -6.21
N GLY A 191 7.02 31.27 -5.77
CA GLY A 191 5.84 30.42 -5.74
C GLY A 191 4.58 31.25 -5.61
N MET A 192 3.47 30.71 -6.09
CA MET A 192 2.14 31.29 -5.99
C MET A 192 1.11 30.17 -5.84
N ASP A 193 0.05 30.42 -5.08
CA ASP A 193 -1.08 29.50 -4.93
C ASP A 193 -2.40 30.24 -4.73
N PHE A 194 -3.52 29.61 -5.09
CA PHE A 194 -4.86 30.19 -4.99
C PHE A 194 -5.69 29.44 -3.95
N ALA A 195 -6.56 30.17 -3.24
CA ALA A 195 -7.65 29.53 -2.53
C ALA A 195 -8.62 28.92 -3.55
N LYS A 196 -9.27 27.80 -3.22
CA LYS A 196 -10.17 27.06 -4.12
C LYS A 196 -11.29 27.92 -4.74
N ASN A 197 -11.73 28.95 -4.03
CA ASN A 197 -12.74 29.92 -4.50
C ASN A 197 -12.23 30.95 -5.53
N GLY A 198 -10.92 31.00 -5.79
CA GLY A 198 -10.27 31.94 -6.71
C GLY A 198 -10.21 33.39 -6.26
N ARG A 199 -10.75 33.73 -5.07
CA ARG A 199 -10.80 35.12 -4.58
C ARG A 199 -9.52 35.57 -3.88
N ARG A 200 -8.72 34.63 -3.39
CA ARG A 200 -7.49 34.89 -2.63
C ARG A 200 -6.29 34.27 -3.34
N LEU A 201 -5.21 35.03 -3.42
CA LEU A 201 -3.92 34.63 -4.01
C LEU A 201 -2.83 34.82 -2.96
N VAL A 202 -1.98 33.83 -2.77
CA VAL A 202 -0.76 33.95 -1.96
C VAL A 202 0.47 33.91 -2.84
N THR A 203 1.45 34.74 -2.53
CA THR A 203 2.75 34.77 -3.21
C THR A 203 3.87 34.52 -2.22
N ASN A 204 4.87 33.76 -2.65
CA ASN A 204 6.13 33.54 -1.95
C ASN A 204 7.22 34.35 -2.64
N SER A 205 7.74 35.35 -1.93
CA SER A 205 8.77 36.26 -2.45
C SER A 205 10.15 35.93 -1.86
N SER A 206 11.23 36.29 -2.57
CA SER A 206 12.60 36.05 -2.11
C SER A 206 12.99 36.79 -0.83
N ASP A 207 12.21 37.80 -0.43
CA ASP A 207 12.38 38.60 0.79
C ASP A 207 11.92 37.90 2.08
N ARG A 208 11.61 36.60 2.00
CA ARG A 208 11.23 35.73 3.14
C ARG A 208 9.86 36.04 3.72
N THR A 209 9.01 36.75 2.97
CA THR A 209 7.64 37.05 3.38
C THR A 209 6.65 36.44 2.39
N LEU A 210 5.62 35.79 2.93
CA LEU A 210 4.44 35.37 2.18
C LEU A 210 3.43 36.50 2.20
N ARG A 211 2.82 36.79 1.06
CA ARG A 211 1.84 37.88 0.93
C ARG A 211 0.55 37.34 0.34
N GLN A 212 -0.55 37.61 1.04
CA GLN A 212 -1.89 37.33 0.55
C GLN A 212 -2.49 38.58 -0.10
N PHE A 213 -3.18 38.38 -1.21
CA PHE A 213 -3.92 39.40 -1.94
C PHE A 213 -5.35 38.92 -2.20
N ILE A 214 -6.26 39.89 -2.32
CA ILE A 214 -7.58 39.66 -2.92
C ILE A 214 -7.41 39.84 -4.43
N VAL A 215 -7.84 38.84 -5.20
CA VAL A 215 -7.70 38.86 -6.66
C VAL A 215 -8.64 39.94 -7.23
N PRO A 216 -8.10 40.94 -7.97
CA PRO A 216 -8.91 41.96 -8.61
C PRO A 216 -9.86 41.38 -9.66
N HIS A 217 -10.94 42.10 -9.94
CA HIS A 217 -11.80 41.77 -11.07
C HIS A 217 -11.18 42.32 -12.36
N TYR A 218 -10.98 41.45 -13.35
CA TYR A 218 -10.49 41.84 -14.67
C TYR A 218 -11.64 42.01 -15.65
N PRO A 219 -11.72 43.15 -16.37
CA PRO A 219 -12.77 43.42 -17.35
C PRO A 219 -12.63 42.50 -18.57
N ARG A 220 -13.72 42.37 -19.34
CA ARG A 220 -13.77 41.50 -20.51
C ARG A 220 -12.90 42.04 -21.64
N SER A 221 -12.25 41.14 -22.37
CA SER A 221 -11.37 41.48 -23.50
C SER A 221 -12.06 42.25 -24.63
N SER A 222 -13.40 42.24 -24.71
CA SER A 222 -14.18 42.99 -25.70
C SER A 222 -14.45 44.46 -25.31
N GLU A 223 -14.26 44.84 -24.05
CA GLU A 223 -14.56 46.19 -23.53
C GLU A 223 -13.34 47.12 -23.58
N THR A 224 -12.13 46.56 -23.54
CA THR A 224 -10.86 47.26 -23.72
C THR A 224 -10.47 47.22 -25.20
N GLY A 225 -10.97 48.19 -25.98
CA GLY A 225 -10.59 48.35 -27.38
C GLY A 225 -9.08 48.56 -27.54
N GLY A 226 -8.33 47.48 -27.75
CA GLY A 226 -6.91 47.48 -28.13
C GLY A 226 -5.92 47.87 -27.02
N GLU A 227 -5.00 46.95 -26.71
CA GLU A 227 -3.64 47.18 -26.17
C GLU A 227 -3.43 47.83 -24.79
N ILE A 228 -4.45 48.29 -24.07
CA ILE A 228 -4.27 48.78 -22.70
C ILE A 228 -4.49 47.64 -21.69
N PHE A 229 -3.41 47.10 -21.15
CA PHE A 229 -3.46 46.22 -19.98
C PHE A 229 -3.50 47.04 -18.68
N ILE A 230 -4.12 46.49 -17.64
CA ILE A 230 -4.25 47.18 -16.34
C ILE A 230 -2.91 47.14 -15.61
N GLU A 231 -2.30 48.30 -15.39
CA GLU A 231 -1.16 48.42 -14.48
C GLU A 231 -1.62 48.93 -13.11
N GLN A 232 -1.49 48.09 -12.09
CA GLN A 232 -1.97 48.41 -10.74
C GLN A 232 -1.03 47.86 -9.67
N GLU A 233 -0.76 48.65 -8.63
CA GLU A 233 -0.05 48.17 -7.44
C GLU A 233 -0.99 47.34 -6.54
N LEU A 234 -0.57 46.12 -6.19
CA LEU A 234 -1.31 45.24 -5.29
C LEU A 234 -0.81 45.40 -3.86
N GLU A 235 -1.72 45.80 -2.98
CA GLU A 235 -1.49 45.86 -1.54
C GLU A 235 -1.82 44.51 -0.88
N PRO A 236 -0.88 43.94 -0.10
CA PRO A 236 -1.12 42.67 0.57
C PRO A 236 -2.12 42.87 1.73
N THR A 237 -3.16 42.03 1.77
CA THR A 237 -4.12 41.98 2.87
C THR A 237 -3.44 41.46 4.14
N HIS A 238 -2.67 40.39 4.03
CA HIS A 238 -1.88 39.83 5.12
C HIS A 238 -0.44 39.57 4.68
N ARG A 239 0.48 39.67 5.64
CA ARG A 239 1.91 39.37 5.48
C ARG A 239 2.31 38.33 6.51
N PHE A 240 2.81 37.18 6.07
CA PHE A 240 3.28 36.12 6.94
C PHE A 240 4.80 35.99 6.86
N ASN A 241 5.45 35.98 8.01
CA ASN A 241 6.88 35.79 8.14
C ASN A 241 7.22 35.08 9.45
N ASP A 242 8.46 34.60 9.56
CA ASP A 242 9.02 34.14 10.83
C ASP A 242 9.78 35.31 11.47
N PRO A 243 9.21 36.02 12.46
CA PRO A 243 9.86 37.19 13.05
C PRO A 243 11.10 36.81 13.89
N ILE A 244 11.21 35.55 14.33
CA ILE A 244 12.27 35.08 15.23
C ILE A 244 13.48 34.66 14.41
N ASN A 245 13.33 33.64 13.55
CA ASN A 245 14.45 33.08 12.80
C ASN A 245 14.65 33.75 11.44
N LYS A 246 13.67 34.53 10.97
CA LYS A 246 13.66 35.15 9.64
C LYS A 246 13.92 34.11 8.53
N THR A 247 13.30 32.94 8.67
CA THR A 247 13.44 31.82 7.73
C THR A 247 12.75 32.15 6.41
N ALA A 248 13.33 31.72 5.29
CA ALA A 248 12.68 31.81 3.98
C ALA A 248 11.65 30.68 3.80
N TRP A 249 10.88 30.70 2.72
CA TRP A 249 9.85 29.71 2.44
C TRP A 249 10.17 28.94 1.14
N HIS A 250 10.08 27.62 1.17
CA HIS A 250 10.23 26.78 -0.02
C HIS A 250 8.92 26.65 -0.80
N ALA A 251 7.82 26.44 -0.09
CA ALA A 251 6.51 26.21 -0.68
C ALA A 251 5.40 26.81 0.19
N VAL A 252 4.25 27.04 -0.44
CA VAL A 252 3.05 27.57 0.19
C VAL A 252 1.84 26.84 -0.38
N SER A 253 0.83 26.54 0.45
CA SER A 253 -0.40 25.92 -0.02
C SER A 253 -1.60 26.30 0.83
N TYR A 254 -2.76 26.53 0.20
CA TYR A 254 -4.04 26.77 0.87
C TYR A 254 -4.75 25.47 1.25
N SER A 255 -5.53 25.52 2.33
CA SER A 255 -6.53 24.49 2.61
C SER A 255 -7.69 24.50 1.60
N PRO A 256 -8.45 23.40 1.49
CA PRO A 256 -9.59 23.27 0.57
C PRO A 256 -10.68 24.34 0.72
N ASP A 257 -10.92 24.76 1.97
CA ASP A 257 -11.90 25.79 2.35
C ASP A 257 -11.32 27.21 2.18
N GLY A 258 -10.00 27.36 2.10
CA GLY A 258 -9.30 28.64 2.03
C GLY A 258 -9.22 29.38 3.38
N GLU A 259 -9.47 28.68 4.49
CA GLU A 259 -9.38 29.22 5.85
C GLU A 259 -7.99 29.09 6.46
N TRP A 260 -7.20 28.10 6.01
CA TRP A 260 -5.86 27.84 6.51
C TRP A 260 -4.81 28.06 5.42
N LEU A 261 -3.64 28.54 5.84
CA LEU A 261 -2.47 28.68 4.99
C LEU A 261 -1.31 27.89 5.59
N ALA A 262 -0.69 27.03 4.78
CA ALA A 262 0.53 26.34 5.17
C ALA A 262 1.76 26.91 4.44
N GLY A 263 2.81 27.22 5.19
CA GLY A 263 4.11 27.65 4.69
C GLY A 263 5.20 26.66 5.06
N GLY A 264 5.85 26.07 4.05
CA GLY A 264 6.98 25.18 4.25
C GLY A 264 8.26 25.98 4.46
N ALA A 265 8.83 25.92 5.66
CA ALA A 265 10.02 26.69 6.02
C ALA A 265 11.27 26.13 5.32
N ALA A 266 12.10 27.03 4.82
CA ALA A 266 13.42 26.72 4.26
C ALA A 266 14.49 26.61 5.35
N ASP A 267 14.20 25.78 6.36
CA ASP A 267 15.15 25.41 7.41
C ASP A 267 16.07 24.31 6.88
N ALA A 268 17.39 24.53 6.96
CA ALA A 268 18.40 23.61 6.47
C ALA A 268 18.62 22.39 7.38
N ALA A 269 18.06 22.39 8.59
CA ALA A 269 18.25 21.32 9.57
C ALA A 269 16.96 20.56 9.93
N ASN A 270 15.79 21.21 9.85
CA ASN A 270 14.54 20.64 10.33
C ASN A 270 13.43 20.70 9.27
N HIS A 271 12.46 19.79 9.41
CA HIS A 271 11.26 19.75 8.61
C HIS A 271 10.15 20.56 9.29
N LYS A 272 10.03 21.86 8.98
CA LYS A 272 9.03 22.72 9.63
C LYS A 272 8.00 23.25 8.66
N ILE A 273 6.72 23.13 9.04
CA ILE A 273 5.58 23.73 8.34
C ILE A 273 4.86 24.64 9.32
N TYR A 274 4.62 25.88 8.93
CA TYR A 274 3.89 26.86 9.72
C TYR A 274 2.47 26.93 9.21
N ILE A 275 1.49 26.90 10.12
CA ILE A 275 0.07 26.99 9.80
C ILE A 275 -0.47 28.32 10.34
N TRP A 276 -1.14 29.08 9.48
CA TRP A 276 -1.85 30.30 9.85
C TRP A 276 -3.34 30.15 9.60
N ASP A 277 -4.12 30.74 10.51
CA ASP A 277 -5.57 30.86 10.43
C ASP A 277 -5.95 32.18 9.75
N ILE A 278 -6.41 32.10 8.52
CA ILE A 278 -6.82 33.26 7.71
C ILE A 278 -8.20 33.78 8.13
N SER A 279 -9.05 32.92 8.71
CA SER A 279 -10.36 33.34 9.23
C SER A 279 -10.20 34.25 10.44
N ASN A 280 -9.19 33.98 11.27
CA ASN A 280 -8.85 34.75 12.46
C ASN A 280 -7.71 35.75 12.19
N ASP A 281 -7.90 36.60 11.17
CA ASP A 281 -7.01 37.74 10.83
C ASP A 281 -5.55 37.35 10.51
N GLY A 282 -5.31 36.11 10.06
CA GLY A 282 -3.98 35.63 9.72
C GLY A 282 -3.11 35.26 10.93
N GLN A 283 -3.74 34.95 12.07
CA GLN A 283 -3.01 34.54 13.28
C GLN A 283 -2.24 33.24 13.07
N PHE A 284 -1.08 33.16 13.73
CA PHE A 284 -0.29 31.93 13.75
C PHE A 284 -0.97 30.89 14.65
N ALA A 285 -1.25 29.71 14.09
CA ALA A 285 -1.96 28.64 14.80
C ALA A 285 -0.98 27.63 15.39
N SER A 286 -0.14 27.02 14.55
CA SER A 286 0.74 25.93 14.98
C SER A 286 1.96 25.75 14.06
N THR A 287 2.97 25.04 14.57
CA THR A 287 4.10 24.55 13.78
C THR A 287 4.06 23.03 13.75
N LEU A 288 4.14 22.45 12.55
CA LEU A 288 4.27 21.02 12.34
C LEU A 288 5.75 20.66 12.19
N ASP A 289 6.22 19.71 12.98
CA ASP A 289 7.62 19.23 12.99
C ASP A 289 7.70 17.80 12.46
N GLY A 290 8.35 17.64 11.30
CA GLY A 290 8.49 16.38 10.58
C GLY A 290 9.84 15.69 10.81
N GLY A 291 10.64 16.19 11.75
CA GLY A 291 11.96 15.66 12.08
C GLY A 291 13.12 16.42 11.44
N ARG A 292 14.27 15.74 11.30
CA ARG A 292 15.56 16.36 10.95
C ARG A 292 15.89 16.38 9.46
N GLU A 293 14.87 16.35 8.60
CA GLU A 293 15.05 16.35 7.15
C GLU A 293 14.46 17.64 6.54
N PRO A 294 15.27 18.50 5.91
CA PRO A 294 14.78 19.74 5.30
C PRO A 294 13.60 19.53 4.35
N LEU A 295 12.60 20.39 4.46
CA LEU A 295 11.45 20.41 3.58
C LEU A 295 11.85 20.92 2.20
N ALA A 296 11.45 20.23 1.14
CA ALA A 296 11.69 20.62 -0.25
C ALA A 296 10.43 21.19 -0.92
N HIS A 297 9.27 20.54 -0.73
CA HIS A 297 7.98 20.97 -1.29
C HIS A 297 6.82 20.67 -0.33
N LEU A 298 5.69 21.31 -0.57
CA LEU A 298 4.47 21.23 0.23
C LEU A 298 3.24 21.32 -0.67
N HIS A 299 2.24 20.46 -0.46
CA HIS A 299 0.95 20.56 -1.12
C HIS A 299 -0.18 20.12 -0.19
N TRP A 300 -1.21 20.94 -0.04
CA TRP A 300 -2.40 20.57 0.71
C TRP A 300 -3.32 19.67 -0.14
N HIS A 301 -3.98 18.72 0.48
CA HIS A 301 -4.97 17.85 -0.15
C HIS A 301 -6.21 18.65 -0.60
N PRO A 302 -6.80 18.40 -1.79
CA PRO A 302 -7.84 19.27 -2.38
C PRO A 302 -9.21 19.27 -1.68
N SER A 303 -9.45 18.31 -0.78
CA SER A 303 -10.74 18.14 -0.08
C SER A 303 -10.65 17.69 1.39
N LYS A 304 -9.45 17.44 1.94
CA LYS A 304 -9.26 16.90 3.30
C LYS A 304 -8.24 17.78 4.04
N ALA A 305 -8.30 17.77 5.36
CA ALA A 305 -7.28 18.34 6.24
C ALA A 305 -6.04 17.44 6.26
N SER A 306 -5.36 17.31 5.12
CA SER A 306 -4.14 16.53 4.95
C SER A 306 -3.15 17.26 4.06
N ILE A 307 -1.86 17.10 4.33
CA ILE A 307 -0.78 17.75 3.59
C ILE A 307 0.22 16.68 3.15
N ALA A 308 0.76 16.81 1.94
CA ALA A 308 1.95 16.08 1.51
C ALA A 308 3.14 17.03 1.52
N SER A 309 4.17 16.71 2.29
CA SER A 309 5.45 17.42 2.24
C SER A 309 6.55 16.49 1.76
N THR A 310 7.46 17.02 0.94
CA THR A 310 8.64 16.26 0.49
C THR A 310 9.86 16.67 1.29
N THR A 311 10.71 15.70 1.58
CA THR A 311 12.01 15.94 2.21
C THR A 311 13.10 15.98 1.15
N ASN A 312 14.20 16.67 1.44
CA ASN A 312 15.36 16.70 0.54
C ASN A 312 16.04 15.32 0.36
N GLN A 313 15.74 14.34 1.23
CA GLN A 313 16.20 12.95 1.11
C GLN A 313 15.27 12.09 0.24
N GLY A 314 14.13 12.64 -0.18
CA GLY A 314 13.19 11.97 -1.07
C GLY A 314 12.04 11.25 -0.39
N ASN A 315 11.85 11.44 0.92
CA ASN A 315 10.68 10.94 1.62
C ASN A 315 9.49 11.88 1.41
N ILE A 316 8.28 11.33 1.43
CA ILE A 316 7.05 12.13 1.40
C ILE A 316 6.31 11.88 2.69
N LEU A 317 6.17 12.91 3.52
CA LEU A 317 5.41 12.86 4.75
C LEU A 317 3.97 13.25 4.44
N ILE A 318 3.05 12.35 4.76
CA ILE A 318 1.60 12.60 4.70
C ILE A 318 1.13 12.98 6.09
N TRP A 319 0.72 14.24 6.23
CA TRP A 319 0.20 14.83 7.45
C TRP A 319 -1.31 14.65 7.50
N HIS A 320 -1.84 14.38 8.68
CA HIS A 320 -3.27 14.30 8.90
C HIS A 320 -3.65 14.87 10.27
N SER A 321 -4.93 15.10 10.47
CA SER A 321 -5.50 15.21 11.82
C SER A 321 -5.85 13.80 12.30
N PRO A 322 -5.20 13.28 13.35
CA PRO A 322 -5.63 12.03 13.98
C PRO A 322 -7.02 12.21 14.57
N ASN A 323 -7.93 11.32 14.16
CA ASN A 323 -9.25 11.22 14.77
C ASN A 323 -9.08 10.40 16.05
N ALA A 324 -9.54 10.94 17.18
CA ALA A 324 -9.68 10.12 18.38
C ALA A 324 -10.74 9.04 18.10
N GLU A 325 -10.40 7.78 18.34
CA GLU A 325 -11.36 6.69 18.23
C GLU A 325 -12.45 6.90 19.28
N ARG A 326 -13.71 6.95 18.85
CA ARG A 326 -14.86 7.10 19.74
C ARG A 326 -15.40 5.73 20.12
N TRP A 327 -15.35 5.36 21.39
CA TRP A 327 -15.90 4.08 21.84
C TRP A 327 -17.43 4.01 21.73
N GLY A 328 -18.12 5.14 21.72
CA GLY A 328 -19.56 5.23 21.43
C GLY A 328 -19.97 4.66 20.06
N ALA A 329 -19.03 4.54 19.12
CA ALA A 329 -19.29 3.92 17.82
C ALA A 329 -19.41 2.37 17.89
N PHE A 330 -18.91 1.71 18.93
CA PHE A 330 -18.97 0.24 19.04
C PHE A 330 -20.32 -0.28 19.54
N ALA A 331 -21.10 0.55 20.24
CA ALA A 331 -22.40 0.18 20.79
C ALA A 331 -23.39 1.33 20.68
N GLY A 332 -24.49 1.12 19.95
CA GLY A 332 -25.58 2.09 19.86
C GLY A 332 -26.19 2.36 21.24
N GLY A 333 -26.27 3.64 21.62
CA GLY A 333 -26.74 4.10 22.93
C GLY A 333 -25.63 4.37 23.97
N PHE A 334 -24.36 4.25 23.59
CA PHE A 334 -23.23 4.63 24.43
C PHE A 334 -22.71 6.03 24.07
N GLU A 335 -22.60 6.91 25.05
CA GLU A 335 -22.05 8.26 24.90
C GLU A 335 -20.79 8.40 25.76
N GLU A 336 -19.71 8.90 25.15
CA GLU A 336 -18.48 9.19 25.87
C GLU A 336 -18.57 10.58 26.48
N VAL A 337 -18.36 10.67 27.79
CA VAL A 337 -18.34 11.92 28.53
C VAL A 337 -16.95 12.17 29.09
N ASP A 338 -16.41 13.36 28.84
CA ASP A 338 -15.09 13.77 29.34
C ASP A 338 -15.15 14.18 30.83
N GLU A 339 -16.32 14.62 31.29
CA GLU A 339 -16.59 15.02 32.67
C GLU A 339 -17.81 14.27 33.22
N ASN A 340 -17.93 14.19 34.54
CA ASN A 340 -19.08 13.55 35.18
C ASN A 340 -20.35 14.36 34.87
N VAL A 341 -21.34 13.72 34.26
CA VAL A 341 -22.66 14.29 34.02
C VAL A 341 -23.58 13.89 35.17
N GLU A 342 -24.21 14.86 35.83
CA GLU A 342 -25.27 14.60 36.81
C GLU A 342 -26.52 14.11 36.08
N TYR A 343 -27.04 12.96 36.52
CA TYR A 343 -28.24 12.37 35.94
C TYR A 343 -29.48 13.14 36.39
N GLU A 344 -30.19 13.77 35.45
CA GLU A 344 -31.52 14.31 35.69
C GLU A 344 -32.56 13.23 35.39
N GLU A 345 -33.16 12.68 36.45
CA GLU A 345 -34.24 11.70 36.36
C GLU A 345 -35.43 12.30 35.59
N ARG A 346 -35.88 11.61 34.53
CA ARG A 346 -37.05 12.04 33.76
C ARG A 346 -38.32 11.54 34.45
N GLU A 347 -39.37 12.35 34.45
CA GLU A 347 -40.64 12.02 35.13
C GLU A 347 -41.30 10.74 34.61
N ASP A 348 -41.04 10.37 33.34
CA ASP A 348 -41.57 9.20 32.63
C ASP A 348 -40.73 7.92 32.81
N GLU A 349 -39.58 7.97 33.50
CA GLU A 349 -38.68 6.82 33.64
C GLU A 349 -39.29 5.66 34.44
N PHE A 350 -40.20 5.97 35.37
CA PHE A 350 -40.89 4.98 36.20
C PHE A 350 -42.30 4.65 35.70
N ASP A 351 -42.72 5.24 34.59
CA ASP A 351 -44.02 4.98 33.98
C ASP A 351 -43.94 3.72 33.11
N ILE A 352 -44.90 2.80 33.29
CA ILE A 352 -45.01 1.59 32.46
C ILE A 352 -45.86 1.96 31.24
N GLU A 353 -45.21 2.25 30.11
CA GLU A 353 -45.89 2.45 28.84
C GLU A 353 -46.39 1.12 28.23
N ASP A 354 -47.49 1.17 27.47
CA ASP A 354 -48.02 0.01 26.75
C ASP A 354 -47.12 -0.32 25.54
N GLU A 355 -46.59 -1.55 25.48
CA GLU A 355 -45.72 -2.03 24.40
C GLU A 355 -46.35 -1.83 23.01
N ALA A 356 -47.68 -1.85 22.91
CA ALA A 356 -48.40 -1.64 21.66
C ALA A 356 -48.28 -0.20 21.11
N GLU A 357 -48.21 0.80 21.99
CA GLU A 357 -48.10 2.22 21.62
C GLU A 357 -46.69 2.55 21.12
N ILE A 358 -45.64 2.01 21.77
CA ILE A 358 -44.24 2.13 21.35
C ILE A 358 -44.04 1.53 19.96
N LEU A 359 -44.62 0.34 19.72
CA LEU A 359 -44.51 -0.37 18.45
C LEU A 359 -45.28 0.34 17.33
N ARG A 360 -46.38 1.04 17.65
CA ARG A 360 -47.12 1.88 16.69
C ARG A 360 -46.30 3.10 16.27
N ARG A 361 -45.73 3.84 17.23
CA ARG A 361 -44.85 5.00 16.95
C ARG A 361 -43.62 4.61 16.11
N LYS A 362 -43.02 3.45 16.40
CA LYS A 362 -41.88 2.94 15.63
C LYS A 362 -42.27 2.58 14.19
N LYS A 363 -43.42 1.94 13.98
CA LYS A 363 -43.95 1.62 12.65
C LYS A 363 -44.39 2.85 11.86
N GLU A 364 -44.81 3.92 12.53
CA GLU A 364 -45.10 5.22 11.90
C GLU A 364 -43.81 5.93 11.46
N ALA A 365 -42.73 5.85 12.26
CA ALA A 365 -41.41 6.39 11.89
C ALA A 365 -40.69 5.58 10.79
N GLU A 366 -40.93 4.26 10.69
CA GLU A 366 -40.36 3.40 9.64
C GLU A 366 -41.10 3.52 8.28
N GLN A 367 -42.17 4.31 8.18
CA GLN A 367 -42.92 4.54 6.93
C GLN A 367 -42.34 5.66 6.05
N ASP A 368 -41.26 6.30 6.48
CA ASP A 368 -40.59 7.32 5.67
C ASP A 368 -39.92 6.68 4.45
N ASP A 369 -40.24 7.19 3.25
CA ASP A 369 -39.64 6.73 2.00
C ASP A 369 -38.14 7.09 1.98
N VAL A 370 -37.27 6.08 1.90
CA VAL A 370 -35.81 6.25 1.81
C VAL A 370 -35.37 6.17 0.35
N ASP A 371 -34.78 7.24 -0.15
CA ASP A 371 -34.13 7.26 -1.46
C ASP A 371 -32.79 6.52 -1.42
N ILE A 372 -32.64 5.50 -2.27
CA ILE A 372 -31.44 4.67 -2.38
C ILE A 372 -30.71 4.84 -3.73
N ASP A 373 -31.33 5.57 -4.67
CA ASP A 373 -30.84 5.68 -6.05
C ASP A 373 -30.12 7.02 -6.28
N THR A 374 -30.46 8.07 -5.53
CA THR A 374 -29.82 9.38 -5.68
C THR A 374 -28.45 9.41 -4.99
N ILE A 375 -27.41 9.70 -5.76
CA ILE A 375 -26.05 9.93 -5.25
C ILE A 375 -25.97 11.39 -4.79
N ASP A 376 -25.74 11.61 -3.49
CA ASP A 376 -25.53 12.95 -2.93
C ASP A 376 -24.37 13.67 -3.66
N GLY A 377 -24.73 14.67 -4.48
CA GLY A 377 -23.78 15.52 -5.21
C GLY A 377 -24.03 15.68 -6.71
N GLU A 378 -24.92 14.90 -7.32
CA GLU A 378 -25.36 15.11 -8.71
C GLU A 378 -26.80 15.64 -8.73
N THR A 379 -26.99 16.95 -8.60
CA THR A 379 -28.22 17.57 -9.10
C THR A 379 -28.17 17.48 -10.62
N THR A 380 -28.77 16.46 -11.20
CA THR A 380 -29.01 16.44 -12.65
C THR A 380 -30.32 17.14 -12.95
N ASP A 381 -30.33 17.99 -13.97
CA ASP A 381 -31.60 18.47 -14.52
C ASP A 381 -32.33 17.31 -15.23
N ALA A 382 -33.61 17.48 -15.58
CA ALA A 382 -34.46 16.47 -16.21
C ALA A 382 -33.95 15.96 -17.59
N ARG A 383 -32.74 16.34 -18.02
CA ARG A 383 -32.08 15.89 -19.24
C ARG A 383 -30.70 15.24 -18.99
N GLY A 384 -30.32 15.00 -17.74
CA GLY A 384 -29.13 14.20 -17.42
C GLY A 384 -27.79 14.94 -17.55
N HIS A 385 -27.77 16.25 -17.32
CA HIS A 385 -26.52 17.02 -17.18
C HIS A 385 -26.30 17.45 -15.72
N PRO A 386 -25.05 17.39 -15.20
CA PRO A 386 -24.75 17.81 -13.83
C PRO A 386 -24.90 19.33 -13.68
N ALA A 387 -25.69 19.78 -12.70
CA ALA A 387 -25.90 21.18 -12.39
C ALA A 387 -24.74 21.71 -11.54
N LEU A 388 -24.19 22.85 -11.96
CA LEU A 388 -23.22 23.62 -11.19
C LEU A 388 -23.93 24.33 -10.04
N ASN A 389 -23.41 24.17 -8.82
CA ASN A 389 -23.85 24.85 -7.60
C ASN A 389 -23.91 26.37 -7.80
N GLY A 390 -25.13 26.88 -8.00
CA GLY A 390 -25.49 28.29 -7.93
C GLY A 390 -26.46 28.51 -6.77
N VAL A 391 -26.03 29.35 -5.82
CA VAL A 391 -26.76 29.89 -4.68
C VAL A 391 -28.29 29.97 -4.91
N HIS A 392 -29.06 29.24 -4.11
CA HIS A 392 -30.51 29.42 -4.00
C HIS A 392 -30.81 30.82 -3.47
N ALA A 393 -31.24 31.72 -4.35
CA ALA A 393 -32.05 32.87 -3.96
C ALA A 393 -33.48 32.38 -3.72
N SER A 394 -34.04 32.74 -2.58
CA SER A 394 -35.39 32.41 -2.13
C SER A 394 -36.46 32.95 -3.08
N ASN A 395 -37.43 32.11 -3.42
CA ASN A 395 -38.63 32.47 -4.16
C ASN A 395 -39.56 33.35 -3.31
N GLY A 396 -39.57 34.65 -3.58
CA GLY A 396 -40.66 35.57 -3.26
C GLY A 396 -41.49 35.82 -4.52
N SER A 397 -42.74 35.36 -4.51
CA SER A 397 -43.75 35.58 -5.55
C SER A 397 -44.09 37.07 -5.74
N GLY A 398 -44.08 37.55 -6.99
CA GLY A 398 -44.66 38.85 -7.35
C GLY A 398 -44.16 39.39 -8.68
N GLY A 399 -45.01 39.42 -9.70
CA GLY A 399 -44.63 39.73 -11.08
C GLY A 399 -44.05 41.14 -11.29
N HIS A 400 -43.15 41.27 -12.27
CA HIS A 400 -43.32 42.10 -13.47
C HIS A 400 -42.10 41.87 -14.37
N GLY A 401 -42.35 41.57 -15.64
CA GLY A 401 -41.32 41.32 -16.63
C GLY A 401 -40.46 42.56 -16.87
N ILE A 402 -39.15 42.41 -16.68
CA ILE A 402 -38.13 43.25 -17.30
C ILE A 402 -37.14 42.29 -17.95
N GLY A 403 -37.12 42.27 -19.29
CA GLY A 403 -36.14 41.50 -20.05
C GLY A 403 -34.73 42.00 -19.77
N ILE A 404 -33.89 41.13 -19.24
CA ILE A 404 -32.43 41.33 -19.19
C ILE A 404 -31.81 40.21 -20.03
N GLY A 405 -31.25 40.60 -21.17
CA GLY A 405 -30.45 39.71 -22.01
C GLY A 405 -29.23 39.23 -21.22
N GLY A 406 -29.20 37.94 -20.89
CA GLY A 406 -28.09 37.28 -20.22
C GLY A 406 -26.87 37.21 -21.15
N ASN A 407 -25.90 38.08 -20.90
CA ASN A 407 -24.67 38.23 -21.65
C ASN A 407 -23.71 37.05 -21.31
N PHE A 408 -23.73 35.98 -22.10
CA PHE A 408 -22.90 34.78 -21.92
C PHE A 408 -21.40 35.13 -21.84
N ASP A 409 -20.71 34.76 -20.75
CA ASP A 409 -19.26 34.94 -20.61
C ASP A 409 -18.52 33.84 -21.42
N GLU A 410 -18.09 34.17 -22.64
CA GLU A 410 -17.38 33.25 -23.54
C GLU A 410 -16.03 32.78 -22.98
N ASP A 411 -15.36 33.60 -22.17
CA ASP A 411 -14.10 33.21 -21.55
C ASP A 411 -14.34 32.14 -20.47
N MET A 412 -15.46 32.21 -19.75
CA MET A 412 -15.83 31.20 -18.76
C MET A 412 -16.18 29.88 -19.44
N LYS A 413 -16.99 29.92 -20.52
CA LYS A 413 -17.27 28.72 -21.33
C LYS A 413 -15.98 28.12 -21.89
N TRP A 414 -15.07 28.97 -22.36
CA TRP A 414 -13.76 28.51 -22.80
C TRP A 414 -12.99 27.86 -21.66
N ALA A 415 -12.99 28.41 -20.45
CA ALA A 415 -12.26 27.80 -19.32
C ALA A 415 -12.88 26.47 -18.84
N ASP A 416 -14.21 26.35 -18.93
CA ASP A 416 -14.98 25.16 -18.55
C ASP A 416 -14.91 24.03 -19.59
N GLU A 417 -14.71 24.36 -20.87
CA GLU A 417 -14.45 23.35 -21.90
C GLU A 417 -13.14 22.61 -21.58
N ASP A 418 -13.21 21.30 -21.36
CA ASP A 418 -12.00 20.51 -21.08
C ASP A 418 -11.02 20.56 -22.27
N ALA A 419 -9.75 20.76 -21.94
CA ALA A 419 -8.72 21.02 -22.95
C ALA A 419 -8.26 19.75 -23.68
N ASP A 420 -8.66 18.58 -23.21
CA ASP A 420 -8.23 17.27 -23.69
C ASP A 420 -9.44 16.31 -23.77
N ASP A 421 -9.22 15.09 -24.27
CA ASP A 421 -10.29 14.07 -24.40
C ASP A 421 -10.67 13.46 -23.02
N ASP A 422 -10.53 14.21 -21.92
CA ASP A 422 -10.91 13.76 -20.58
C ASP A 422 -12.43 13.59 -20.52
N LEU A 423 -12.87 12.35 -20.38
CA LEU A 423 -14.27 12.02 -20.17
C LEU A 423 -14.55 12.16 -18.67
N GLY A 424 -15.60 12.90 -18.29
CA GLY A 424 -15.99 13.09 -16.87
C GLY A 424 -16.30 11.81 -16.07
N VAL A 425 -16.25 10.64 -16.72
CA VAL A 425 -16.43 9.30 -16.09
C VAL A 425 -15.10 8.56 -15.93
N TRP A 426 -13.96 9.16 -16.30
CA TRP A 426 -12.67 8.50 -16.19
C TRP A 426 -12.26 8.33 -14.73
N LYS A 427 -11.86 7.10 -14.37
CA LYS A 427 -11.24 6.76 -13.09
C LYS A 427 -10.02 5.91 -13.35
N MET A 428 -8.90 6.24 -12.72
CA MET A 428 -7.69 5.43 -12.81
C MET A 428 -7.99 4.02 -12.30
N LYS A 429 -7.87 3.04 -13.19
CA LYS A 429 -7.94 1.63 -12.79
C LYS A 429 -6.64 1.28 -12.08
N ILE A 430 -6.74 1.00 -10.79
CA ILE A 430 -5.66 0.38 -10.03
C ILE A 430 -5.58 -1.05 -10.56
N LEU A 431 -4.61 -1.30 -11.44
CA LEU A 431 -4.24 -2.65 -11.81
C LEU A 431 -3.44 -3.18 -10.63
N MET A 432 -4.12 -3.90 -9.73
CA MET A 432 -3.40 -4.79 -8.81
C MET A 432 -2.77 -5.86 -9.70
N ASP A 433 -1.47 -6.10 -9.52
CA ASP A 433 -0.65 -6.98 -10.37
C ASP A 433 -1.16 -8.43 -10.40
N ASP A 434 -2.19 -8.71 -11.20
CA ASP A 434 -2.62 -10.08 -11.49
C ASP A 434 -2.71 -10.43 -12.98
N ASP A 435 -2.82 -9.47 -13.92
CA ASP A 435 -3.23 -9.87 -15.28
C ASP A 435 -2.49 -9.32 -16.52
N ASP A 436 -1.42 -8.51 -16.47
CA ASP A 436 -0.78 -8.08 -17.74
C ASP A 436 0.71 -7.70 -17.69
N ILE A 437 1.56 -8.59 -17.15
CA ILE A 437 3.02 -8.48 -17.34
C ILE A 437 3.42 -9.22 -18.62
N THR A 438 3.56 -8.48 -19.72
CA THR A 438 4.36 -8.96 -20.86
C THR A 438 5.81 -9.21 -20.41
N PRO A 439 6.43 -10.33 -20.80
CA PRO A 439 7.65 -10.86 -20.14
C PRO A 439 8.95 -10.19 -20.62
N LYS A 440 9.00 -8.85 -20.68
CA LYS A 440 10.20 -8.13 -21.15
C LYS A 440 10.82 -7.14 -20.17
N GLN A 441 10.19 -6.81 -19.04
CA GLN A 441 10.75 -5.81 -18.10
C GLN A 441 10.88 -6.29 -16.64
N PHE A 442 10.96 -7.60 -16.42
CA PHE A 442 11.27 -8.19 -15.10
C PHE A 442 12.42 -9.23 -15.14
N SER A 443 13.25 -9.25 -16.19
CA SER A 443 14.15 -10.38 -16.46
C SER A 443 15.57 -10.26 -15.89
N LYS A 444 15.86 -9.42 -14.89
CA LYS A 444 17.21 -9.39 -14.31
C LYS A 444 17.39 -10.10 -12.97
N ASP A 445 16.41 -10.16 -12.05
CA ASP A 445 16.70 -10.72 -10.71
C ASP A 445 15.65 -11.63 -10.02
N ARG A 446 14.59 -12.10 -10.69
CA ARG A 446 13.72 -13.16 -10.12
C ARG A 446 13.44 -14.29 -11.10
N LYS A 447 14.13 -15.42 -10.89
CA LYS A 447 13.80 -16.70 -11.54
C LYS A 447 12.38 -17.10 -11.11
N LEU A 448 11.40 -16.99 -12.01
CA LEU A 448 10.11 -17.66 -11.86
C LEU A 448 10.37 -19.16 -11.68
N VAL A 449 10.02 -19.71 -10.51
CA VAL A 449 10.28 -21.10 -10.17
C VAL A 449 9.13 -21.96 -10.68
N ASN A 450 9.40 -22.83 -11.66
CA ASN A 450 8.45 -23.84 -12.11
C ASN A 450 8.25 -24.90 -11.03
N LEU A 451 7.10 -24.86 -10.34
CA LEU A 451 6.81 -25.73 -9.21
C LEU A 451 6.37 -27.14 -9.64
N PHE A 452 5.51 -27.27 -10.66
CA PHE A 452 4.91 -28.55 -11.08
C PHE A 452 5.09 -28.79 -12.58
N SER A 453 4.98 -30.06 -12.98
CA SER A 453 4.86 -30.50 -14.38
C SER A 453 3.52 -31.20 -14.59
N ARG A 454 2.99 -31.13 -15.81
CA ARG A 454 1.73 -31.82 -16.15
C ARG A 454 1.87 -33.33 -15.97
N GLY A 455 0.88 -33.96 -15.34
CA GLY A 455 0.89 -35.38 -15.01
C GLY A 455 1.69 -35.75 -13.76
N ASP A 456 2.20 -34.77 -12.99
CA ASP A 456 2.86 -35.06 -11.72
C ASP A 456 1.84 -35.51 -10.66
N ARG A 457 2.27 -36.47 -9.85
CA ARG A 457 1.50 -36.97 -8.70
C ARG A 457 1.91 -36.17 -7.47
N VAL A 458 0.96 -35.41 -6.92
CA VAL A 458 1.23 -34.41 -5.88
C VAL A 458 0.53 -34.81 -4.58
N ALA A 459 1.30 -35.05 -3.51
CA ALA A 459 0.78 -35.28 -2.17
C ALA A 459 0.68 -33.96 -1.38
N ILE A 460 -0.53 -33.61 -0.94
CA ILE A 460 -0.80 -32.47 -0.08
C ILE A 460 -0.79 -32.95 1.37
N GLY A 461 0.09 -32.35 2.20
CA GLY A 461 0.14 -32.64 3.63
C GLY A 461 -1.10 -32.10 4.33
N ALA A 462 -2.00 -32.98 4.74
CA ALA A 462 -3.29 -32.66 5.34
C ALA A 462 -3.23 -32.82 6.87
N SER A 463 -3.16 -31.71 7.61
CA SER A 463 -3.27 -31.73 9.08
C SER A 463 -4.71 -31.60 9.55
N GLY A 464 -5.62 -31.09 8.71
CA GLY A 464 -6.99 -30.75 9.10
C GLY A 464 -7.13 -29.32 9.66
N GLY A 465 -6.00 -28.64 9.87
CA GLY A 465 -5.98 -27.22 10.22
C GLY A 465 -6.13 -26.32 8.99
N LYS A 466 -6.40 -25.03 9.25
CA LYS A 466 -6.67 -23.98 8.25
C LYS A 466 -5.72 -23.99 7.06
N ASP A 467 -4.40 -24.02 7.31
CA ASP A 467 -3.40 -23.83 6.26
C ASP A 467 -3.39 -25.01 5.27
N SER A 468 -3.58 -26.22 5.78
CA SER A 468 -3.65 -27.43 4.95
C SER A 468 -4.96 -27.53 4.17
N THR A 469 -6.07 -27.09 4.76
CA THR A 469 -7.39 -27.08 4.11
C THR A 469 -7.44 -26.06 2.99
N VAL A 470 -6.95 -24.83 3.24
CA VAL A 470 -6.87 -23.78 2.21
C VAL A 470 -5.95 -24.22 1.07
N LEU A 471 -4.80 -24.84 1.38
CA LEU A 471 -3.91 -25.36 0.35
C LEU A 471 -4.59 -26.43 -0.52
N ALA A 472 -5.30 -27.38 0.10
CA ALA A 472 -6.04 -28.42 -0.59
C ALA A 472 -7.11 -27.84 -1.53
N TYR A 473 -7.92 -26.90 -1.01
CA TYR A 473 -8.97 -26.22 -1.76
C TYR A 473 -8.40 -25.42 -2.95
N VAL A 474 -7.36 -24.61 -2.71
CA VAL A 474 -6.77 -23.76 -3.75
C VAL A 474 -6.11 -24.61 -4.84
N LEU A 475 -5.33 -25.63 -4.49
CA LEU A 475 -4.71 -26.50 -5.50
C LEU A 475 -5.76 -27.24 -6.34
N LYS A 476 -6.84 -27.73 -5.73
CA LYS A 476 -7.96 -28.36 -6.44
C LYS A 476 -8.63 -27.38 -7.40
N THR A 477 -9.02 -26.21 -6.89
CA THR A 477 -9.68 -25.16 -7.67
C THR A 477 -8.84 -24.71 -8.86
N LEU A 478 -7.52 -24.52 -8.64
CA LEU A 478 -6.61 -24.10 -9.71
C LEU A 478 -6.36 -25.20 -10.74
N ASN A 479 -6.24 -26.46 -10.29
CA ASN A 479 -6.08 -27.61 -11.19
C ASN A 479 -7.31 -27.78 -12.11
N GLU A 480 -8.52 -27.55 -11.60
CA GLU A 480 -9.77 -27.61 -12.38
C GLU A 480 -9.95 -26.39 -13.28
N ARG A 481 -9.68 -25.18 -12.78
CA ARG A 481 -9.88 -23.94 -13.54
C ARG A 481 -8.93 -23.83 -14.73
N TYR A 482 -7.68 -24.29 -14.57
CA TYR A 482 -6.61 -24.07 -15.56
C TYR A 482 -6.10 -25.36 -16.22
N ASP A 483 -6.75 -26.51 -15.98
CA ASP A 483 -6.38 -27.84 -16.52
C ASP A 483 -4.88 -28.17 -16.36
N TYR A 484 -4.36 -28.04 -15.13
CA TYR A 484 -2.95 -28.34 -14.88
C TYR A 484 -2.61 -29.83 -15.03
N GLY A 485 -3.61 -30.71 -15.06
CA GLY A 485 -3.43 -32.17 -15.22
C GLY A 485 -2.65 -32.79 -14.07
N LEU A 486 -2.77 -32.25 -12.85
CA LEU A 486 -2.12 -32.79 -11.65
C LEU A 486 -2.98 -33.88 -11.01
N HIS A 487 -2.34 -34.94 -10.52
CA HIS A 487 -3.00 -35.98 -9.73
C HIS A 487 -2.80 -35.68 -8.25
N LEU A 488 -3.83 -35.13 -7.61
CA LEU A 488 -3.77 -34.67 -6.22
C LEU A 488 -4.14 -35.80 -5.24
N PHE A 489 -3.36 -35.96 -4.18
CA PHE A 489 -3.58 -36.91 -3.09
C PHE A 489 -3.49 -36.19 -1.74
N LEU A 490 -4.34 -36.54 -0.78
CA LEU A 490 -4.22 -36.09 0.60
C LEU A 490 -3.38 -37.09 1.40
N LEU A 491 -2.37 -36.60 2.11
CA LEU A 491 -1.52 -37.39 2.98
C LEU A 491 -1.58 -36.83 4.41
N SER A 492 -2.11 -37.63 5.34
CA SER A 492 -2.28 -37.26 6.74
C SER A 492 -1.52 -38.21 7.65
N ILE A 493 -0.94 -37.68 8.74
CA ILE A 493 -0.18 -38.47 9.72
C ILE A 493 -0.95 -38.46 11.04
N ASP A 494 -1.26 -39.62 11.60
CA ASP A 494 -1.86 -39.75 12.92
C ASP A 494 -0.78 -39.91 13.99
N GLU A 495 -0.53 -38.86 14.76
CA GLU A 495 0.42 -38.88 15.85
C GLU A 495 -0.09 -39.58 17.13
N GLY A 496 -1.38 -39.89 17.22
CA GLY A 496 -2.02 -40.47 18.41
C GLY A 496 -2.03 -39.53 19.62
N ILE A 497 -2.52 -38.30 19.41
CA ILE A 497 -2.75 -37.30 20.47
C ILE A 497 -4.24 -37.27 20.80
N THR A 498 -4.63 -37.83 21.93
CA THR A 498 -6.03 -37.95 22.34
C THR A 498 -6.67 -36.57 22.53
N GLY A 499 -7.88 -36.36 22.00
CA GLY A 499 -8.64 -35.11 22.14
C GLY A 499 -8.12 -33.94 21.31
N TYR A 500 -7.19 -34.20 20.38
CA TYR A 500 -6.74 -33.24 19.37
C TYR A 500 -6.75 -33.88 17.99
N ARG A 501 -6.10 -35.05 17.86
CA ARG A 501 -5.93 -35.68 16.56
C ARG A 501 -7.23 -36.31 16.06
N ASP A 502 -8.05 -36.84 16.97
CA ASP A 502 -9.34 -37.46 16.69
C ASP A 502 -10.25 -36.53 15.86
N ASP A 503 -10.49 -35.32 16.36
CA ASP A 503 -11.34 -34.30 15.73
C ASP A 503 -10.72 -33.75 14.43
N SER A 504 -9.39 -33.55 14.42
CA SER A 504 -8.69 -33.06 13.24
C SER A 504 -8.72 -34.09 12.09
N LEU A 505 -8.65 -35.39 12.38
CA LEU A 505 -8.72 -36.45 11.37
C LEU A 505 -10.13 -36.60 10.81
N GLU A 506 -11.17 -36.41 11.62
CA GLU A 506 -12.54 -36.36 11.14
C GLU A 506 -12.73 -35.21 10.12
N THR A 507 -12.14 -34.06 10.38
CA THR A 507 -12.12 -32.93 9.44
C THR A 507 -11.37 -33.27 8.15
N VAL A 508 -10.24 -33.97 8.22
CA VAL A 508 -9.51 -34.45 7.02
C VAL A 508 -10.35 -35.46 6.22
N LYS A 509 -11.11 -36.34 6.86
CA LYS A 509 -12.03 -37.27 6.19
C LYS A 509 -13.19 -36.53 5.51
N ARG A 510 -13.72 -35.46 6.13
CA ARG A 510 -14.72 -34.58 5.49
C ARG A 510 -14.12 -33.88 4.26
N ASN A 511 -12.91 -33.34 4.37
CA ASN A 511 -12.18 -32.75 3.25
C ASN A 511 -11.93 -33.73 2.09
N GLN A 512 -11.65 -35.01 2.40
CA GLN A 512 -11.54 -36.06 1.38
C GLN A 512 -12.82 -36.19 0.56
N GLN A 513 -13.98 -36.21 1.22
CA GLN A 513 -15.29 -36.32 0.58
C GLN A 513 -15.65 -35.06 -0.19
N GLN A 514 -15.39 -33.88 0.40
CA GLN A 514 -15.73 -32.59 -0.20
C GLN A 514 -14.94 -32.29 -1.48
N TYR A 515 -13.66 -32.65 -1.51
CA TYR A 515 -12.78 -32.34 -2.63
C TYR A 515 -12.55 -33.51 -3.60
N ASP A 516 -13.15 -34.67 -3.34
CA ASP A 516 -12.97 -35.90 -4.12
C ASP A 516 -11.48 -36.21 -4.39
N MET A 517 -10.67 -36.19 -3.33
CA MET A 517 -9.24 -36.47 -3.40
C MET A 517 -8.90 -37.72 -2.57
N PRO A 518 -8.15 -38.69 -3.10
CA PRO A 518 -7.79 -39.89 -2.32
C PRO A 518 -6.96 -39.54 -1.09
N LEU A 519 -7.33 -40.09 0.07
CA LEU A 519 -6.66 -39.87 1.35
C LEU A 519 -5.87 -41.10 1.79
N LYS A 520 -4.62 -40.88 2.21
CA LYS A 520 -3.81 -41.87 2.93
C LYS A 520 -3.49 -41.37 4.34
N ILE A 521 -3.81 -42.18 5.33
CA ILE A 521 -3.48 -41.94 6.74
C ILE A 521 -2.38 -42.94 7.14
N LEU A 522 -1.36 -42.47 7.85
CA LEU A 522 -0.33 -43.30 8.49
C LEU A 522 -0.24 -42.95 9.97
N SER A 523 -0.27 -43.94 10.86
CA SER A 523 -0.18 -43.70 12.30
C SER A 523 1.24 -43.91 12.84
N TYR A 524 1.58 -43.21 13.93
CA TYR A 524 2.84 -43.44 14.64
C TYR A 524 2.88 -44.81 15.32
N ASP A 525 1.73 -45.32 15.78
CA ASP A 525 1.65 -46.65 16.38
C ASP A 525 2.00 -47.73 15.34
N GLU A 526 1.52 -47.62 14.09
CA GLU A 526 1.88 -48.53 13.01
C GLU A 526 3.36 -48.43 12.58
N LEU A 527 3.88 -47.20 12.47
CA LEU A 527 5.23 -46.97 11.93
C LEU A 527 6.35 -47.18 12.96
N TYR A 528 6.09 -46.85 14.21
CA TYR A 528 7.10 -46.77 15.26
C TYR A 528 6.73 -47.60 16.50
N GLY A 529 5.47 -48.05 16.65
CA GLY A 529 5.00 -48.76 17.85
C GLY A 529 4.74 -47.84 19.05
N TRP A 530 4.73 -46.52 18.84
CA TRP A 530 4.60 -45.48 19.87
C TRP A 530 3.63 -44.41 19.40
N THR A 531 2.70 -44.00 20.27
CA THR A 531 1.90 -42.78 20.08
C THR A 531 2.56 -41.60 20.79
N MET A 532 2.21 -40.37 20.41
CA MET A 532 2.71 -39.18 21.10
C MET A 532 2.30 -39.15 22.57
N ASP A 533 1.11 -39.63 22.93
CA ASP A 533 0.67 -39.71 24.33
C ASP A 533 1.56 -40.65 25.16
N ARG A 534 1.97 -41.79 24.60
CA ARG A 534 2.92 -42.72 25.25
C ARG A 534 4.32 -42.14 25.36
N ILE A 535 4.75 -41.34 24.37
CA ILE A 535 6.06 -40.67 24.40
C ILE A 535 6.05 -39.60 25.49
N VAL A 536 5.01 -38.77 25.56
CA VAL A 536 4.87 -37.69 26.54
C VAL A 536 4.73 -38.24 27.96
N SER A 537 4.09 -39.39 28.16
CA SER A 537 4.02 -40.01 29.48
C SER A 537 5.40 -40.44 30.02
N GLN A 538 6.36 -40.76 29.14
CA GLN A 538 7.72 -41.11 29.53
C GLN A 538 8.65 -39.89 29.69
N ILE A 539 8.58 -38.92 28.78
CA ILE A 539 9.55 -37.80 28.72
C ILE A 539 9.06 -36.51 29.38
N GLY A 540 7.76 -36.41 29.64
CA GLY A 540 7.09 -35.18 30.05
C GLY A 540 6.80 -34.22 28.88
N LYS A 541 6.31 -33.02 29.21
CA LYS A 541 5.93 -32.00 28.19
C LYS A 541 7.11 -31.23 27.60
N LYS A 542 8.29 -31.33 28.19
CA LYS A 542 9.50 -30.65 27.69
C LYS A 542 10.15 -31.46 26.56
N ASN A 543 10.50 -30.80 25.45
CA ASN A 543 11.17 -31.37 24.27
C ASN A 543 10.38 -32.42 23.45
N ASN A 544 9.12 -32.69 23.77
CA ASN A 544 8.25 -33.63 23.04
C ASN A 544 8.12 -33.32 21.53
N CYS A 545 8.08 -32.04 21.15
CA CYS A 545 8.00 -31.59 19.76
C CYS A 545 9.22 -32.01 18.93
N THR A 546 10.35 -32.33 19.57
CA THR A 546 11.53 -32.89 18.89
C THR A 546 11.24 -34.29 18.36
N PHE A 547 10.58 -35.13 19.13
CA PHE A 547 10.16 -36.47 18.70
C PHE A 547 9.10 -36.35 17.60
N CYS A 548 8.06 -35.57 17.86
CA CYS A 548 6.97 -35.37 16.91
C CYS A 548 7.47 -34.87 15.54
N GLY A 549 8.30 -33.82 15.51
CA GLY A 549 8.81 -33.27 14.25
C GLY A 549 9.70 -34.24 13.45
N VAL A 550 10.53 -35.04 14.14
CA VAL A 550 11.41 -36.02 13.49
C VAL A 550 10.60 -37.18 12.90
N PHE A 551 9.66 -37.73 13.67
CA PHE A 551 8.78 -38.81 13.23
C PHE A 551 7.81 -38.37 12.13
N ARG A 552 7.27 -37.15 12.20
CA ARG A 552 6.36 -36.59 11.18
C ARG A 552 7.04 -36.49 9.82
N ARG A 553 8.27 -35.98 9.79
CA ARG A 553 9.03 -35.84 8.54
C ARG A 553 9.23 -37.17 7.85
N GLN A 554 9.67 -38.19 8.61
CA GLN A 554 9.92 -39.53 8.09
C GLN A 554 8.60 -40.24 7.70
N ALA A 555 7.52 -40.03 8.45
CA ALA A 555 6.21 -40.59 8.12
C ALA A 555 5.65 -40.00 6.81
N LEU A 556 5.81 -38.69 6.57
CA LEU A 556 5.45 -38.05 5.30
C LEU A 556 6.23 -38.62 4.11
N ASP A 557 7.55 -38.79 4.25
CA ASP A 557 8.36 -39.36 3.15
C ASP A 557 8.00 -40.82 2.85
N ARG A 558 7.65 -41.60 3.88
CA ARG A 558 7.16 -42.98 3.73
C ARG A 558 5.78 -43.02 3.06
N GLY A 559 4.85 -42.18 3.48
CA GLY A 559 3.53 -42.10 2.89
C GLY A 559 3.56 -41.65 1.43
N ALA A 560 4.43 -40.70 1.12
CA ALA A 560 4.71 -40.26 -0.24
C ALA A 560 5.29 -41.41 -1.09
N ALA A 561 6.26 -42.17 -0.57
CA ALA A 561 6.80 -43.34 -1.27
C ALA A 561 5.73 -44.43 -1.50
N MET A 562 4.87 -44.71 -0.51
CA MET A 562 3.77 -45.69 -0.63
C MET A 562 2.73 -45.29 -1.68
N LEU A 563 2.48 -43.98 -1.82
CA LEU A 563 1.56 -43.44 -2.83
C LEU A 563 2.24 -43.29 -4.21
N ASN A 564 3.56 -43.48 -4.30
CA ASN A 564 4.36 -43.26 -5.49
C ASN A 564 4.14 -41.84 -6.07
N VAL A 565 4.31 -40.82 -5.22
CA VAL A 565 4.17 -39.40 -5.58
C VAL A 565 5.52 -38.77 -5.93
N ASP A 566 5.49 -37.83 -6.87
CA ASP A 566 6.68 -37.12 -7.36
C ASP A 566 6.99 -35.89 -6.50
N HIS A 567 5.96 -35.30 -5.86
CA HIS A 567 6.06 -34.01 -5.19
C HIS A 567 5.16 -33.94 -3.94
N ILE A 568 5.73 -33.56 -2.79
CA ILE A 568 4.99 -33.24 -1.55
C ILE A 568 4.83 -31.72 -1.39
N VAL A 569 3.62 -31.28 -1.10
CA VAL A 569 3.29 -29.87 -0.88
C VAL A 569 2.76 -29.69 0.53
N THR A 570 3.22 -28.64 1.21
CA THR A 570 2.81 -28.34 2.60
C THR A 570 2.38 -26.89 2.74
N GLY A 571 1.37 -26.64 3.56
CA GLY A 571 0.80 -25.31 3.80
C GLY A 571 1.62 -24.43 4.75
N HIS A 572 2.96 -24.48 4.68
CA HIS A 572 3.77 -23.55 5.46
C HIS A 572 3.62 -22.13 4.91
N ASN A 573 3.20 -21.21 5.76
CA ASN A 573 2.92 -19.81 5.42
C ASN A 573 4.17 -18.91 5.60
N ALA A 574 4.05 -17.61 5.33
CA ALA A 574 5.15 -16.66 5.47
C ALA A 574 5.68 -16.60 6.92
N ASP A 575 4.78 -16.60 7.90
CA ASP A 575 5.09 -16.57 9.33
C ASP A 575 5.95 -17.78 9.76
N ASP A 576 5.59 -18.99 9.32
CA ASP A 576 6.37 -20.21 9.57
C ASP A 576 7.81 -20.11 9.03
N ILE A 577 7.99 -19.44 7.88
CA ILE A 577 9.29 -19.25 7.26
C ILE A 577 10.09 -18.20 8.02
N ALA A 578 9.48 -17.08 8.39
CA ALA A 578 10.12 -16.06 9.21
C ALA A 578 10.52 -16.62 10.59
N GLU A 579 9.65 -17.39 11.24
CA GLU A 579 9.94 -18.11 12.49
C GLU A 579 11.17 -19.00 12.31
N THR A 580 11.22 -19.75 11.20
CA THR A 580 12.34 -20.67 10.91
C THR A 580 13.64 -19.92 10.66
N VAL A 581 13.62 -18.80 9.93
CA VAL A 581 14.79 -17.95 9.69
C VAL A 581 15.32 -17.42 11.02
N LEU A 582 14.46 -16.81 11.82
CA LEU A 582 14.82 -16.23 13.11
C LEU A 582 15.37 -17.28 14.08
N MET A 583 14.71 -18.45 14.18
CA MET A 583 15.19 -19.54 15.02
C MET A 583 16.58 -20.06 14.61
N ASN A 584 16.89 -20.10 13.31
CA ASN A 584 18.21 -20.53 12.83
C ASN A 584 19.29 -19.48 13.12
N ILE A 585 18.95 -18.19 13.00
CA ILE A 585 19.84 -17.08 13.40
C ILE A 585 20.15 -17.17 14.91
N MET A 586 19.13 -17.29 15.76
CA MET A 586 19.29 -17.38 17.22
C MET A 586 20.09 -18.61 17.66
N ARG A 587 20.04 -19.71 16.89
CA ARG A 587 20.81 -20.93 17.17
C ARG A 587 22.22 -20.91 16.58
N GLY A 588 22.56 -19.92 15.74
CA GLY A 588 23.82 -19.86 15.00
C GLY A 588 23.97 -20.93 13.92
N ASP A 589 22.87 -21.54 13.44
CA ASP A 589 22.91 -22.59 12.40
C ASP A 589 22.83 -21.99 11.00
N ILE A 590 23.90 -21.29 10.61
CA ILE A 590 23.99 -20.52 9.36
C ILE A 590 23.87 -21.42 8.12
N ALA A 591 24.37 -22.66 8.20
CA ALA A 591 24.32 -23.62 7.10
C ALA A 591 22.89 -24.05 6.71
N ARG A 592 21.89 -23.84 7.59
CA ARG A 592 20.48 -24.12 7.30
C ARG A 592 19.71 -22.93 6.73
N LEU A 593 20.19 -21.70 6.88
CA LEU A 593 19.50 -20.49 6.45
C LEU A 593 19.23 -20.48 4.93
N GLY A 594 20.24 -20.75 4.11
CA GLY A 594 20.07 -20.74 2.66
C GLY A 594 19.11 -21.81 2.11
N ARG A 595 18.83 -22.89 2.86
CA ARG A 595 17.87 -23.94 2.45
C ARG A 595 16.47 -23.71 3.00
N CYS A 596 16.33 -23.09 4.17
CA CYS A 596 15.02 -22.93 4.79
C CYS A 596 14.12 -21.94 4.07
N THR A 597 14.73 -20.96 3.39
CA THR A 597 14.06 -19.97 2.54
C THR A 597 13.80 -20.47 1.12
N SER A 598 14.38 -21.59 0.69
CA SER A 598 14.08 -22.14 -0.64
C SER A 598 12.63 -22.63 -0.72
N ILE A 599 11.92 -22.20 -1.78
CA ILE A 599 10.52 -22.59 -2.01
C ILE A 599 10.39 -24.07 -2.41
N VAL A 600 11.39 -24.58 -3.13
CA VAL A 600 11.54 -26.00 -3.47
C VAL A 600 12.79 -26.53 -2.80
N THR A 601 12.66 -27.65 -2.12
CA THR A 601 13.79 -28.40 -1.57
C THR A 601 13.80 -29.78 -2.20
N GLN A 602 14.92 -30.12 -2.86
CA GLN A 602 15.18 -31.45 -3.43
C GLN A 602 16.60 -31.86 -3.04
N GLY A 603 16.75 -33.02 -2.41
CA GLY A 603 18.01 -33.76 -2.35
C GLY A 603 18.07 -34.78 -3.49
N GLU A 604 19.29 -35.18 -3.86
CA GLU A 604 19.57 -36.05 -5.02
C GLU A 604 18.77 -37.37 -5.02
N ASP A 605 18.42 -37.89 -3.84
CA ASP A 605 17.63 -39.14 -3.66
C ASP A 605 16.27 -38.93 -2.95
N THR A 606 15.73 -37.70 -2.92
CA THR A 606 14.52 -37.38 -2.15
C THR A 606 13.36 -36.92 -3.01
N ILE A 607 12.13 -37.23 -2.58
CA ILE A 607 10.90 -36.67 -3.15
C ILE A 607 10.93 -35.15 -3.00
N LYS A 608 10.58 -34.44 -4.08
CA LYS A 608 10.57 -32.97 -4.15
C LYS A 608 9.58 -32.41 -3.12
N ARG A 609 9.96 -31.38 -2.37
CA ARG A 609 9.04 -30.69 -1.44
C ARG A 609 8.89 -29.21 -1.79
N SER A 610 7.66 -28.70 -1.80
CA SER A 610 7.40 -27.27 -1.95
C SER A 610 6.46 -26.66 -0.90
N LYS A 611 6.56 -25.33 -0.78
CA LYS A 611 5.76 -24.50 0.13
C LYS A 611 5.10 -23.36 -0.66
N PRO A 612 3.90 -23.56 -1.23
CA PRO A 612 3.27 -22.57 -2.10
C PRO A 612 2.90 -21.27 -1.40
N PHE A 613 2.58 -21.34 -0.10
CA PHE A 613 2.22 -20.18 0.74
C PHE A 613 3.41 -19.44 1.36
N LYS A 614 4.63 -19.63 0.84
CA LYS A 614 5.84 -19.00 1.37
C LYS A 614 5.72 -17.47 1.56
N TYR A 615 4.92 -16.80 0.74
CA TYR A 615 4.72 -15.35 0.81
C TYR A 615 3.27 -14.94 1.13
N ALA A 616 2.44 -15.87 1.59
CA ALA A 616 1.09 -15.57 2.07
C ALA A 616 1.12 -15.54 3.60
N TYR A 617 0.59 -14.49 4.19
CA TYR A 617 0.53 -14.33 5.64
C TYR A 617 -0.49 -15.28 6.25
N GLU A 618 -0.28 -15.69 7.50
CA GLU A 618 -1.22 -16.53 8.24
C GLU A 618 -2.62 -15.88 8.33
N LYS A 619 -2.68 -14.56 8.58
CA LYS A 619 -3.94 -13.80 8.67
C LYS A 619 -4.74 -13.81 7.36
N GLU A 620 -4.07 -13.77 6.21
CA GLU A 620 -4.70 -13.83 4.89
C GLU A 620 -5.30 -15.22 4.65
N ILE A 621 -4.57 -16.27 5.02
CA ILE A 621 -5.04 -17.66 4.92
C ILE A 621 -6.27 -17.88 5.82
N VAL A 622 -6.25 -17.35 7.05
CA VAL A 622 -7.40 -17.39 7.97
C VAL A 622 -8.59 -16.67 7.37
N MET A 623 -8.39 -15.45 6.89
CA MET A 623 -9.45 -14.62 6.30
C MET A 623 -10.04 -15.28 5.05
N TYR A 624 -9.20 -15.89 4.21
CA TYR A 624 -9.64 -16.64 3.04
C TYR A 624 -10.46 -17.88 3.41
N ALA A 625 -10.01 -18.64 4.41
CA ALA A 625 -10.74 -19.81 4.91
C ALA A 625 -12.13 -19.42 5.44
N TYR A 626 -12.21 -18.32 6.20
CA TYR A 626 -13.45 -17.77 6.73
C TYR A 626 -14.39 -17.30 5.61
N PHE A 627 -13.87 -16.50 4.67
CA PHE A 627 -14.64 -15.98 3.53
C PHE A 627 -15.22 -17.11 2.67
N LYS A 628 -14.44 -18.17 2.43
CA LYS A 628 -14.88 -19.36 1.69
C LYS A 628 -15.67 -20.36 2.52
N LYS A 629 -15.86 -20.10 3.83
CA LYS A 629 -16.55 -20.99 4.77
C LYS A 629 -16.02 -22.43 4.71
N LEU A 630 -14.70 -22.58 4.65
CA LEU A 630 -14.06 -23.89 4.59
C LEU A 630 -14.16 -24.60 5.94
N ASP A 631 -14.30 -25.93 5.90
CA ASP A 631 -14.35 -26.78 7.09
C ASP A 631 -12.93 -27.10 7.56
N TYR A 632 -12.51 -26.47 8.66
CA TYR A 632 -11.19 -26.67 9.25
C TYR A 632 -11.26 -26.74 10.78
N PHE A 633 -10.29 -27.45 11.34
CA PHE A 633 -10.11 -27.59 12.78
C PHE A 633 -9.20 -26.48 13.32
N SER A 634 -9.62 -25.78 14.36
CA SER A 634 -8.98 -24.54 14.85
C SER A 634 -8.29 -24.64 16.21
N THR A 635 -8.39 -25.76 16.92
CA THR A 635 -7.76 -25.87 18.24
C THR A 635 -6.24 -26.06 18.13
N GLU A 636 -5.49 -25.53 19.08
CA GLU A 636 -4.04 -25.74 19.16
C GLU A 636 -3.69 -27.09 19.80
N CYS A 637 -2.51 -27.60 19.47
CA CYS A 637 -2.03 -28.86 20.04
C CYS A 637 -1.70 -28.71 21.53
N ILE A 638 -2.21 -29.61 22.37
CA ILE A 638 -1.97 -29.63 23.83
C ILE A 638 -0.49 -29.72 24.25
N TYR A 639 0.39 -30.09 23.30
CA TYR A 639 1.82 -30.29 23.51
C TYR A 639 2.70 -29.18 22.90
N SER A 640 2.14 -28.22 22.16
CA SER A 640 2.90 -27.12 21.55
C SER A 640 3.30 -25.94 22.44
N PRO A 641 2.61 -25.60 23.57
CA PRO A 641 2.94 -24.38 24.34
C PRO A 641 4.38 -24.30 24.83
N ASP A 642 4.97 -25.41 25.28
CA ASP A 642 6.34 -25.46 25.80
C ASP A 642 7.41 -25.55 24.69
N ALA A 643 7.02 -25.42 23.41
CA ALA A 643 7.94 -25.52 22.29
C ALA A 643 8.79 -24.24 22.14
N TYR A 644 10.09 -24.39 21.88
CA TYR A 644 11.01 -23.26 21.64
C TYR A 644 10.50 -22.27 20.58
N ARG A 645 9.76 -22.77 19.58
CA ARG A 645 9.16 -21.97 18.50
C ARG A 645 8.18 -20.89 19.02
N GLY A 646 7.54 -21.10 20.17
CA GLY A 646 6.61 -20.13 20.77
C GLY A 646 7.25 -18.76 21.01
N HIS A 647 8.51 -18.71 21.48
CA HIS A 647 9.21 -17.44 21.70
C HIS A 647 9.46 -16.66 20.41
N ALA A 648 9.82 -17.36 19.32
CA ALA A 648 10.03 -16.73 18.02
C ALA A 648 8.70 -16.19 17.45
N ARG A 649 7.61 -16.93 17.65
CA ARG A 649 6.26 -16.53 17.24
C ARG A 649 5.80 -15.25 17.95
N THR A 650 5.92 -15.19 19.28
CA THR A 650 5.53 -13.99 20.04
C THR A 650 6.34 -12.77 19.59
N PHE A 651 7.65 -12.93 19.46
CA PHE A 651 8.52 -11.84 18.98
C PHE A 651 8.17 -11.36 17.57
N LEU A 652 7.82 -12.28 16.65
CA LEU A 652 7.40 -11.90 15.30
C LEU A 652 6.06 -11.16 15.29
N LYS A 653 5.12 -11.54 16.16
CA LYS A 653 3.84 -10.82 16.31
C LYS A 653 4.07 -9.39 16.81
N ASP A 654 4.94 -9.21 17.80
CA ASP A 654 5.28 -7.89 18.32
C ASP A 654 5.96 -7.02 17.24
N LEU A 655 6.85 -7.61 16.43
CA LEU A 655 7.48 -6.93 15.30
C LEU A 655 6.49 -6.58 14.19
N GLU A 656 5.56 -7.48 13.85
CA GLU A 656 4.54 -7.23 12.84
C GLU A 656 3.61 -6.09 13.26
N ALA A 657 3.24 -6.02 14.54
CA ALA A 657 2.43 -4.93 15.08
C ALA A 657 3.12 -3.56 14.95
N ALA A 658 4.45 -3.50 15.12
CA ALA A 658 5.23 -2.29 14.92
C ALA A 658 5.48 -1.97 13.43
N ARG A 659 5.68 -3.01 12.60
CA ARG A 659 5.96 -2.88 11.17
C ARG A 659 5.35 -4.06 10.40
N PRO A 660 4.23 -3.85 9.66
CA PRO A 660 3.54 -4.93 8.95
C PRO A 660 4.40 -5.70 7.92
N SER A 661 5.41 -5.04 7.34
CA SER A 661 6.32 -5.68 6.36
C SER A 661 7.39 -6.59 7.00
N ALA A 662 7.52 -6.61 8.33
CA ALA A 662 8.63 -7.26 9.03
C ALA A 662 8.76 -8.76 8.68
N ILE A 663 7.66 -9.49 8.55
CA ILE A 663 7.65 -10.92 8.21
C ILE A 663 8.32 -11.17 6.86
N ILE A 664 7.88 -10.45 5.82
CA ILE A 664 8.42 -10.59 4.46
C ILE A 664 9.86 -10.08 4.38
N ASP A 665 10.19 -9.00 5.10
CA ASP A 665 11.56 -8.47 5.16
C ASP A 665 12.54 -9.47 5.79
N ILE A 666 12.11 -10.21 6.82
CA ILE A 666 12.91 -11.30 7.42
C ILE A 666 13.12 -12.45 6.43
N ILE A 667 12.10 -12.81 5.65
CA ILE A 667 12.22 -13.83 4.59
C ILE A 667 13.21 -13.38 3.52
N HIS A 668 13.06 -12.16 3.01
CA HIS A 668 13.98 -11.58 2.02
C HIS A 668 15.40 -11.46 2.55
N SER A 669 15.58 -11.06 3.81
CA SER A 669 16.89 -11.05 4.47
C SER A 669 17.51 -12.45 4.52
N GLY A 670 16.73 -13.46 4.88
CA GLY A 670 17.17 -14.86 4.85
C GLY A 670 17.48 -15.39 3.45
N GLU A 671 16.85 -14.87 2.40
CA GLU A 671 17.16 -15.18 0.99
C GLU A 671 18.44 -14.50 0.51
N ALA A 672 18.66 -13.25 0.94
CA ALA A 672 19.85 -12.47 0.61
C ALA A 672 21.10 -12.94 1.37
N PHE A 673 20.94 -13.79 2.39
CA PHE A 673 22.05 -14.35 3.17
C PHE A 673 22.88 -15.33 2.34
N GLU A 674 23.98 -14.84 1.77
CA GLU A 674 24.92 -15.65 1.00
C GLU A 674 25.95 -16.33 1.93
N VAL A 675 25.89 -17.65 2.00
CA VAL A 675 26.84 -18.47 2.78
C VAL A 675 27.98 -18.91 1.87
N ARG A 676 29.23 -18.60 2.26
CA ARG A 676 30.44 -19.04 1.54
C ARG A 676 30.42 -20.55 1.29
N GLU A 677 30.82 -20.99 0.09
CA GLU A 677 30.81 -22.41 -0.32
C GLU A 677 31.61 -23.33 0.62
N GLU A 678 32.68 -22.83 1.25
CA GLU A 678 33.48 -23.57 2.24
C GLU A 678 32.67 -23.99 3.49
N ILE A 679 31.67 -23.19 3.88
CA ILE A 679 30.75 -23.47 4.99
C ILE A 679 29.63 -24.42 4.54
N LYS A 680 29.29 -24.43 3.24
CA LYS A 680 28.38 -25.45 2.66
C LYS A 680 29.08 -26.82 2.61
N ALA A 681 30.38 -26.85 2.34
CA ALA A 681 31.20 -28.07 2.29
C ALA A 681 31.48 -28.72 3.67
N THR A 682 31.29 -28.00 4.79
CA THR A 682 31.36 -28.59 6.14
C THR A 682 30.17 -29.50 6.48
N GLN A 683 29.21 -29.65 5.56
CA GLN A 683 28.08 -30.55 5.72
C GLN A 683 28.50 -32.01 5.57
N LYS A 684 28.14 -32.83 6.57
CA LYS A 684 28.37 -34.28 6.58
C LYS A 684 27.72 -34.93 5.34
N VAL A 685 28.50 -35.75 4.63
CA VAL A 685 28.06 -36.58 3.50
C VAL A 685 26.76 -37.31 3.84
N GLN A 686 25.76 -37.24 2.95
CA GLN A 686 24.52 -37.99 3.10
C GLN A 686 24.80 -39.48 2.90
N ARG A 687 24.28 -40.30 3.82
CA ARG A 687 24.41 -41.76 3.82
C ARG A 687 23.09 -42.41 4.21
N THR A 688 22.95 -43.71 3.97
CA THR A 688 21.77 -44.48 4.37
C THR A 688 21.91 -44.99 5.80
N CYS A 689 20.84 -44.90 6.59
CA CYS A 689 20.77 -45.45 7.94
C CYS A 689 20.92 -46.96 7.88
N LYS A 690 21.84 -47.53 8.68
CA LYS A 690 22.09 -48.97 8.74
C LYS A 690 20.87 -49.78 9.23
N ARG A 691 19.98 -49.17 10.02
CA ARG A 691 18.85 -49.85 10.66
C ARG A 691 17.56 -49.81 9.83
N CYS A 692 17.21 -48.65 9.29
CA CYS A 692 15.93 -48.48 8.59
C CYS A 692 16.08 -48.08 7.12
N GLY A 693 17.29 -48.01 6.57
CA GLY A 693 17.56 -47.61 5.19
C GLY A 693 17.32 -46.12 4.88
N TYR A 694 16.74 -45.37 5.81
CA TYR A 694 16.40 -43.95 5.62
C TYR A 694 17.63 -43.04 5.56
N MET A 695 17.56 -41.94 4.82
CA MET A 695 18.68 -41.00 4.68
C MET A 695 19.11 -40.35 6.01
N SER A 696 20.41 -40.27 6.23
CA SER A 696 21.00 -39.67 7.42
C SER A 696 22.43 -39.16 7.18
N SER A 697 22.85 -38.17 7.96
CA SER A 697 24.26 -37.78 8.05
C SER A 697 25.08 -38.66 9.02
N ASN A 698 24.43 -39.55 9.77
CA ASN A 698 25.04 -40.46 10.74
C ASN A 698 24.72 -41.93 10.42
N ASP A 699 25.41 -42.88 11.05
CA ASP A 699 25.17 -44.33 10.87
C ASP A 699 23.72 -44.75 11.18
N LEU A 700 23.15 -44.12 12.21
CA LEU A 700 21.74 -44.22 12.56
C LEU A 700 21.06 -42.86 12.33
N CYS A 701 19.87 -42.89 11.73
CA CYS A 701 19.05 -41.70 11.58
C CYS A 701 18.51 -41.22 12.94
N LYS A 702 18.20 -39.92 13.03
CA LYS A 702 17.73 -39.33 14.29
C LYS A 702 16.48 -40.03 14.84
N ALA A 703 15.58 -40.49 13.95
CA ALA A 703 14.41 -41.26 14.35
C ALA A 703 14.78 -42.60 15.01
N CYS A 704 15.70 -43.37 14.41
CA CYS A 704 16.18 -44.62 15.01
C CYS A 704 16.86 -44.38 16.36
N THR A 705 17.67 -43.31 16.49
CA THR A 705 18.32 -42.97 17.78
C THR A 705 17.30 -42.58 18.85
N LEU A 706 16.26 -41.81 18.48
CA LEU A 706 15.19 -41.43 19.41
C LEU A 706 14.35 -42.64 19.84
N LEU A 707 14.00 -43.52 18.88
CA LEU A 707 13.26 -44.75 19.16
C LEU A 707 14.06 -45.69 20.08
N GLU A 708 15.35 -45.85 19.81
CA GLU A 708 16.23 -46.64 20.66
C GLU A 708 16.34 -46.07 22.09
N GLY A 709 16.37 -44.75 22.23
CA GLY A 709 16.31 -44.10 23.54
C GLY A 709 15.02 -44.39 24.29
N LEU A 710 13.87 -44.37 23.61
CA LEU A 710 12.56 -44.70 24.21
C LEU A 710 12.50 -46.15 24.69
N GLU A 711 12.91 -47.09 23.83
CA GLU A 711 12.88 -48.53 24.14
C GLU A 711 13.85 -48.92 25.27
N ARG A 712 14.98 -48.21 25.41
CA ARG A 712 15.94 -48.41 26.52
C ARG A 712 15.56 -47.68 27.82
N GLY A 713 14.42 -46.98 27.87
CA GLY A 713 14.03 -46.15 29.03
C GLY A 713 14.91 -44.92 29.25
N MET A 714 15.72 -44.55 28.26
CA MET A 714 16.69 -43.45 28.27
C MET A 714 16.28 -42.38 27.25
N ALA A 715 15.04 -41.92 27.35
CA ALA A 715 14.45 -41.06 26.34
C ALA A 715 15.15 -39.69 26.20
N SER A 716 15.80 -39.19 27.26
CA SER A 716 16.62 -37.97 27.22
C SER A 716 17.94 -38.15 26.46
N SER A 717 18.42 -39.39 26.32
CA SER A 717 19.71 -39.70 25.74
C SER A 717 19.76 -39.52 24.22
N GLY A 718 18.61 -39.55 23.55
CA GLY A 718 18.52 -39.32 22.11
C GLY A 718 18.48 -37.84 21.68
N ILE A 719 18.38 -36.89 22.62
CA ILE A 719 18.07 -35.47 22.32
C ILE A 719 19.33 -34.67 21.96
N THR A 720 20.39 -34.75 22.78
CA THR A 720 21.65 -33.99 22.61
C THR A 720 22.84 -34.88 22.27
N ASP A 721 23.86 -34.34 21.60
CA ASP A 721 25.07 -35.10 21.23
C ASP A 721 25.84 -35.64 22.45
N ARG A 722 25.79 -34.93 23.59
CA ARG A 722 26.37 -35.40 24.86
C ARG A 722 25.64 -36.62 25.41
N ALA A 723 24.32 -36.65 25.24
CA ALA A 723 23.50 -37.74 25.73
C ALA A 723 23.55 -38.96 24.77
N ARG A 724 23.80 -38.72 23.48
CA ARG A 724 24.11 -39.76 22.50
C ARG A 724 25.40 -40.52 22.83
N LYS A 725 26.46 -39.80 23.24
CA LYS A 725 27.71 -40.44 23.69
C LYS A 725 27.51 -41.36 24.91
N LYS A 726 26.49 -41.11 25.75
CA LYS A 726 26.12 -42.01 26.85
C LYS A 726 25.43 -43.28 26.33
N LEU A 727 24.52 -43.17 25.36
CA LEU A 727 23.90 -44.35 24.71
C LEU A 727 24.95 -45.22 24.01
N ASP A 728 25.88 -44.59 23.28
CA ASP A 728 26.94 -45.31 22.57
C ASP A 728 27.92 -46.01 23.55
N ALA A 729 28.02 -45.52 24.80
CA ALA A 729 28.89 -46.09 25.84
C ALA A 729 28.30 -47.32 26.56
N GLU A 730 26.99 -47.57 26.46
CA GLU A 730 26.32 -48.72 27.10
C GLU A 730 26.34 -50.00 26.24
N GLY A 731 26.96 -49.98 25.07
CA GLY A 731 27.12 -51.14 24.19
C GLY A 731 26.03 -51.31 23.12
N PRO A 732 26.18 -52.33 22.25
CA PRO A 732 25.34 -52.52 21.08
C PRO A 732 23.86 -52.77 21.44
N SER A 733 22.98 -52.37 20.52
CA SER A 733 21.53 -52.51 20.66
C SER A 733 21.09 -53.96 20.86
N PRO A 734 20.26 -54.29 21.87
CA PRO A 734 19.66 -55.61 22.00
C PRO A 734 18.95 -56.05 20.70
N GLU A 735 19.16 -57.30 20.27
CA GLU A 735 18.66 -57.83 18.98
C GLU A 735 17.12 -57.81 18.86
N ASN A 736 16.40 -57.78 19.98
CA ASN A 736 14.93 -57.81 20.05
C ASN A 736 14.26 -56.43 20.08
N LEU A 737 14.99 -55.34 19.84
CA LEU A 737 14.41 -54.00 19.84
C LEU A 737 13.51 -53.77 18.62
N ARG A 738 12.31 -53.22 18.85
CA ARG A 738 11.41 -52.79 17.76
C ARG A 738 12.18 -51.90 16.79
N THR A 739 12.08 -52.21 15.50
CA THR A 739 12.78 -51.47 14.43
C THR A 739 11.77 -50.77 13.54
N ILE A 740 12.15 -49.58 13.06
CA ILE A 740 11.36 -48.85 12.08
C ILE A 740 11.38 -49.67 10.77
N PRO A 741 10.25 -49.89 10.09
CA PRO A 741 10.21 -50.64 8.82
C PRO A 741 11.27 -50.14 7.83
N PHE A 742 11.85 -51.03 7.02
CA PHE A 742 12.88 -50.64 6.06
C PHE A 742 12.31 -49.65 5.04
N TYR A 743 13.02 -48.55 4.78
CA TYR A 743 12.63 -47.54 3.82
C TYR A 743 12.98 -48.02 2.42
N GLN A 744 11.97 -48.26 1.59
CA GLN A 744 12.16 -48.48 0.16
C GLN A 744 12.06 -47.12 -0.54
N PRO A 745 13.15 -46.63 -1.17
CA PRO A 745 13.06 -45.43 -1.99
C PRO A 745 12.13 -45.71 -3.20
N PRO A 746 11.38 -44.71 -3.68
CA PRO A 746 10.58 -44.87 -4.90
C PRO A 746 11.49 -45.29 -6.07
N PHE A 747 11.03 -46.24 -6.90
CA PHE A 747 11.76 -46.64 -8.10
C PHE A 747 12.01 -45.41 -8.98
N CYS A 748 13.28 -45.03 -9.12
CA CYS A 748 13.69 -43.95 -10.01
C CYS A 748 13.44 -44.40 -11.44
N TRP A 749 12.31 -44.01 -12.03
CA TRP A 749 12.16 -44.05 -13.48
C TRP A 749 13.20 -43.08 -14.04
N SER A 750 14.21 -43.66 -14.70
CA SER A 750 15.15 -42.93 -15.56
C SER A 750 14.41 -41.84 -16.32
N LEU A 751 14.94 -40.62 -16.26
CA LEU A 751 14.49 -39.43 -17.00
C LEU A 751 13.93 -39.80 -18.38
N CYS A 752 12.61 -39.97 -18.46
CA CYS A 752 11.90 -39.86 -19.73
C CYS A 752 11.74 -38.37 -19.99
N ASP A 753 12.14 -37.93 -21.18
CA ASP A 753 12.06 -36.56 -21.71
C ASP A 753 10.67 -35.90 -21.52
N LYS A 754 10.37 -35.44 -20.31
CA LYS A 754 9.24 -34.53 -20.07
C LYS A 754 9.72 -33.12 -20.42
N LYS A 755 9.27 -32.60 -21.58
CA LYS A 755 9.55 -31.20 -21.97
C LYS A 755 9.07 -30.26 -20.86
N PRO A 756 9.94 -29.40 -20.29
CA PRO A 756 9.49 -28.34 -19.40
C PRO A 756 8.71 -27.31 -20.22
N MET A 757 7.38 -27.26 -20.06
CA MET A 757 6.57 -26.16 -20.55
C MET A 757 6.56 -25.03 -19.53
N ARG A 758 6.54 -23.78 -20.02
CA ARG A 758 6.44 -22.57 -19.21
C ARG A 758 5.07 -22.51 -18.52
N MET A 759 4.96 -23.09 -17.33
CA MET A 759 3.94 -22.69 -16.36
C MET A 759 4.39 -21.40 -15.70
N ALA A 760 3.52 -20.39 -15.62
CA ALA A 760 3.74 -19.27 -14.73
C ALA A 760 3.86 -19.80 -13.29
N GLY A 761 4.89 -19.40 -12.57
CA GLY A 761 5.23 -19.96 -11.25
C GLY A 761 4.08 -19.84 -10.26
N LEU A 762 3.59 -20.98 -9.75
CA LEU A 762 2.45 -21.04 -8.82
C LEU A 762 2.88 -20.69 -7.38
N VAL A 763 3.30 -19.44 -7.14
CA VAL A 763 3.41 -18.90 -5.79
C VAL A 763 2.05 -18.31 -5.43
N ILE A 764 1.36 -18.89 -4.46
CA ILE A 764 0.02 -18.41 -4.09
C ILE A 764 0.17 -17.23 -3.14
N ARG A 765 -0.38 -16.08 -3.54
CA ARG A 765 -0.62 -14.90 -2.71
C ARG A 765 -2.12 -14.59 -2.75
N PHE A 766 -2.66 -14.04 -1.67
CA PHE A 766 -4.09 -13.74 -1.51
C PHE A 766 -4.36 -12.25 -1.61
#